data_AF-A0A7W5DXZ2-F1
#
_entry.id   AF-A0A7W5DXZ2-F1
#
_cell.length_a   1.000
_cell.length_b   1.000
_cell.length_c   1.000
_cell.angle_alpha   90.00
_cell.angle_beta   90.00
_cell.angle_gamma   90.00
#
_symmetry.space_group_name_H-M   'P 1'
#
loop_
_entity.id
_entity.type
_entity.pdbx_description
1 polymer ?
#
loop_
_entity_poly.entity_id
_entity_poly.type
_entity_poly.pdbx_seq_one_letter_code
_entity_poly.pdbx_strand_id
1 'polypeptide(L)'
;MQSPDNDGLRITLLSLHGLVRGHDPELGRDADTGGQIKYVLELARELATRDDVASVELVTRQLLDDRVGPDYAQVEEVLCDKAKIIRVPFGPRRYLRKEALWPYLETFIDQMLGHYRRTGLPDLIHGHYADAGYAGAQLARLLHIPYAFTGHSLGRVKRERLLASKSKSKKNPEDLEKKFKFKRREEAEETALETAALVITSTGQEVEQQYSIYHHYQPDRMEVIPPGVDLTHFYPDDPSEPLPPIYDKLVPFLREPDKPIVLAMARPDERKNLEMLVRVYGENAQMQEAANLVLVMGGRDDLRQLAPSQRKVITNVLQLIDVYDLYGKVAYPKSHRPTDVPDLYRLVARQKGVFVNPAMTEPFGLTLLEAAASGVPIVATNDGGPRDIIANCQNGLLIDPFDPDSIDHAIMRCLTEPEQWETWSKAGIDGSREHYSWKNHVDRYLRDVSEIVDTSAPPALSQADSRTSKRLPEFDRIIMTDLDNTLTGDEEALNEFVDLMKHAGKDVGFGIDTGRSLSEAMSLINELGLPRPDVLSAAVGTELYYGRDLTPDRSWHQQIAHHWNRKLVHEVLDDMPGLFLQKDKDQTEFKISYRIDPEVIPSVDQIRRALREAGLRVNAILSLGSFLDIIPIRGGSELSLRHLAYRWGFEPEHMLVAGDCGNDEGMLKGATLGVVVGNYSPELEKLRRLPRIYFAEGHHARGVLEGIEYYDFLNHIRIPNDRVEADSSKEDTNPTDQNQPQIANDAAAQSAS
;
A
#
# COMPACT_ATOMS: atom_id res chain seq x y z
N MET A 1 13.69 29.96 -29.93
CA MET A 1 12.84 28.75 -29.87
C MET A 1 12.00 28.91 -28.64
N GLN A 2 10.70 29.20 -28.81
CA GLN A 2 9.74 29.20 -27.72
C GLN A 2 9.64 27.76 -27.22
N SER A 3 9.86 27.55 -25.92
CA SER A 3 9.63 26.30 -25.22
C SER A 3 8.18 25.85 -25.48
N PRO A 4 7.89 24.57 -25.72
CA PRO A 4 6.51 24.11 -25.75
C PRO A 4 5.89 24.41 -24.39
N ASP A 5 4.64 24.87 -24.40
CA ASP A 5 3.84 25.26 -23.23
C ASP A 5 4.10 24.30 -22.05
N ASN A 6 4.68 24.82 -20.96
CA ASN A 6 4.94 24.01 -19.77
C ASN A 6 3.65 23.92 -18.96
N ASP A 7 2.78 22.97 -19.33
CA ASP A 7 1.46 22.77 -18.72
C ASP A 7 1.52 22.33 -17.24
N GLY A 8 2.73 22.14 -16.67
CA GLY A 8 2.96 21.70 -15.29
C GLY A 8 2.91 20.17 -15.14
N LEU A 9 3.43 19.64 -14.03
CA LEU A 9 3.44 18.21 -13.74
C LEU A 9 2.05 17.69 -13.36
N ARG A 10 1.66 16.54 -13.94
CA ARG A 10 0.47 15.78 -13.55
C ARG A 10 0.90 14.60 -12.67
N ILE A 11 0.50 14.63 -11.41
CA ILE A 11 0.96 13.67 -10.39
C ILE A 11 -0.22 12.81 -9.93
N THR A 12 -0.03 11.50 -9.92
CA THR A 12 -0.99 10.57 -9.32
C THR A 12 -0.43 9.96 -8.04
N LEU A 13 -1.09 10.22 -6.91
CA LEU A 13 -0.80 9.63 -5.60
C LEU A 13 -1.73 8.43 -5.38
N LEU A 14 -1.20 7.24 -5.08
CA LEU A 14 -1.99 6.04 -4.82
C LEU A 14 -2.02 5.73 -3.31
N SER A 15 -3.22 5.67 -2.71
CA SER A 15 -3.44 5.25 -1.33
C SER A 15 -4.72 4.41 -1.21
N LEU A 16 -4.59 3.09 -1.31
CA LEU A 16 -5.72 2.19 -1.61
C LEU A 16 -6.54 1.75 -0.39
N HIS A 17 -5.90 1.46 0.75
CA HIS A 17 -6.58 1.05 1.97
C HIS A 17 -7.00 2.24 2.85
N GLY A 18 -7.85 1.94 3.83
CA GLY A 18 -8.35 2.92 4.79
C GLY A 18 -9.49 3.76 4.23
N LEU A 19 -9.93 4.75 5.02
CA LEU A 19 -11.02 5.65 4.67
C LEU A 19 -10.51 7.04 4.31
N VAL A 20 -10.36 7.31 3.00
CA VAL A 20 -9.84 8.58 2.47
C VAL A 20 -10.98 9.50 2.03
N ARG A 21 -11.07 10.69 2.63
CA ARG A 21 -11.96 11.81 2.25
C ARG A 21 -11.28 13.15 2.53
N GLY A 22 -11.67 14.19 1.80
CA GLY A 22 -11.02 15.49 1.85
C GLY A 22 -11.40 16.36 3.05
N HIS A 23 -12.58 16.13 3.62
CA HIS A 23 -13.12 16.87 4.76
C HIS A 23 -13.37 15.94 5.96
N ASP A 24 -13.08 16.42 7.18
CA ASP A 24 -13.26 15.69 8.44
C ASP A 24 -12.77 14.22 8.39
N PRO A 25 -11.54 13.92 7.96
CA PRO A 25 -11.07 12.55 7.81
C PRO A 25 -11.20 11.78 9.14
N GLU A 26 -11.66 10.53 9.07
CA GLU A 26 -11.94 9.68 10.25
C GLU A 26 -10.65 9.11 10.88
N LEU A 27 -9.64 9.97 11.09
CA LEU A 27 -8.32 9.60 11.58
C LEU A 27 -8.43 8.90 12.94
N GLY A 28 -7.82 7.72 13.05
CA GLY A 28 -7.82 6.92 14.27
C GLY A 28 -9.04 6.01 14.45
N ARG A 29 -10.00 6.00 13.50
CA ARG A 29 -11.13 5.04 13.50
C ARG A 29 -10.63 3.60 13.62
N ASP A 30 -9.54 3.27 12.94
CA ASP A 30 -8.93 1.94 13.00
C ASP A 30 -7.43 1.94 12.65
N ALA A 31 -6.86 0.75 12.42
CA ALA A 31 -5.44 0.59 12.09
C ALA A 31 -5.07 0.98 10.65
N ASP A 32 -6.06 1.18 9.79
CA ASP A 32 -5.91 1.45 8.35
C ASP A 32 -6.17 2.93 8.04
N THR A 33 -6.88 3.64 8.94
CA THR A 33 -7.25 5.06 8.80
C THR A 33 -6.46 5.90 9.80
N GLY A 34 -5.31 6.44 9.40
CA GLY A 34 -4.39 7.13 10.31
C GLY A 34 -3.39 8.06 9.64
N GLY A 35 -2.14 8.06 10.12
CA GLY A 35 -1.10 9.02 9.70
C GLY A 35 -0.82 9.04 8.21
N GLN A 36 -0.87 7.89 7.53
CA GLN A 36 -0.75 7.82 6.07
C GLN A 36 -1.84 8.65 5.36
N ILE A 37 -3.09 8.58 5.80
CA ILE A 37 -4.19 9.32 5.17
C ILE A 37 -4.00 10.83 5.37
N LYS A 38 -3.61 11.26 6.58
CA LYS A 38 -3.23 12.66 6.82
C LYS A 38 -2.09 13.08 5.89
N TYR A 39 -1.03 12.28 5.80
CA TYR A 39 0.13 12.54 4.95
C TYR A 39 -0.26 12.78 3.49
N VAL A 40 -1.02 11.86 2.87
CA VAL A 40 -1.33 11.97 1.44
C VAL A 40 -2.32 13.10 1.13
N LEU A 41 -3.21 13.44 2.07
CA LEU A 41 -4.10 14.59 1.93
C LEU A 41 -3.33 15.91 1.99
N GLU A 42 -2.42 16.07 2.95
CA GLU A 42 -1.62 17.30 3.05
C GLU A 42 -0.61 17.41 1.91
N LEU A 43 0.04 16.31 1.50
CA LEU A 43 0.90 16.28 0.32
C LEU A 43 0.14 16.72 -0.94
N ALA A 44 -1.06 16.18 -1.16
CA ALA A 44 -1.88 16.53 -2.31
C ALA A 44 -2.25 18.02 -2.31
N ARG A 45 -2.65 18.58 -1.16
CA ARG A 45 -2.98 20.01 -1.05
C ARG A 45 -1.77 20.89 -1.30
N GLU A 46 -0.63 20.58 -0.68
CA GLU A 46 0.57 21.42 -0.82
C GLU A 46 1.13 21.37 -2.25
N LEU A 47 1.17 20.19 -2.88
CA LEU A 47 1.55 20.05 -4.30
C LEU A 47 0.66 20.91 -5.21
N ALA A 48 -0.64 20.98 -4.91
CA ALA A 48 -1.60 21.74 -5.71
C ALA A 48 -1.40 23.25 -5.62
N THR A 49 -0.71 23.76 -4.59
CA THR A 49 -0.38 25.19 -4.46
C THR A 49 0.72 25.64 -5.43
N ARG A 50 1.37 24.71 -6.13
CA ARG A 50 2.56 24.95 -6.93
C ARG A 50 2.21 25.30 -8.38
N ASP A 51 2.94 26.26 -8.94
CA ASP A 51 2.74 26.72 -10.32
C ASP A 51 3.24 25.71 -11.35
N ASP A 52 4.30 24.96 -11.02
CA ASP A 52 4.90 23.89 -11.80
C ASP A 52 4.15 22.55 -11.68
N VAL A 53 3.02 22.51 -10.96
CA VAL A 53 2.10 21.38 -10.88
C VAL A 53 0.81 21.73 -11.61
N ALA A 54 0.41 20.88 -12.55
CA ALA A 54 -0.83 21.01 -13.33
C ALA A 54 -2.03 20.44 -12.57
N SER A 55 -1.87 19.23 -12.05
CA SER A 55 -2.93 18.50 -11.36
C SER A 55 -2.39 17.41 -10.45
N VAL A 56 -3.09 17.16 -9.35
CA VAL A 56 -2.85 16.05 -8.44
C VAL A 56 -4.10 15.18 -8.31
N GLU A 57 -3.98 13.90 -8.64
CA GLU A 57 -5.02 12.91 -8.39
C GLU A 57 -4.63 12.01 -7.22
N LEU A 58 -5.37 12.10 -6.10
CA LEU A 58 -5.26 11.16 -4.98
C LEU A 58 -6.21 9.99 -5.21
N VAL A 59 -5.69 8.88 -5.72
CA VAL A 59 -6.45 7.69 -6.05
C VAL A 59 -6.58 6.77 -4.84
N THR A 60 -7.82 6.35 -4.58
CA THR A 60 -8.18 5.44 -3.49
C THR A 60 -9.33 4.51 -3.91
N ARG A 61 -9.79 3.66 -2.99
CA ARG A 61 -10.86 2.70 -3.23
C ARG A 61 -12.25 3.34 -3.08
N GLN A 62 -13.15 3.06 -4.02
CA GLN A 62 -14.57 3.40 -3.89
C GLN A 62 -15.27 2.39 -2.97
N LEU A 63 -16.07 2.91 -2.03
CA LEU A 63 -16.81 2.09 -1.06
C LEU A 63 -18.31 2.38 -1.17
N LEU A 64 -19.09 1.32 -1.34
CA LEU A 64 -20.55 1.33 -1.34
C LEU A 64 -21.00 0.53 -0.11
N ASP A 65 -20.90 1.16 1.06
CA ASP A 65 -21.11 0.51 2.37
C ASP A 65 -21.83 1.44 3.34
N ASP A 66 -23.03 1.06 3.77
CA ASP A 66 -23.89 1.86 4.65
C ASP A 66 -23.29 2.08 6.06
N ARG A 67 -22.17 1.42 6.39
CA ARG A 67 -21.45 1.56 7.68
C ARG A 67 -20.43 2.70 7.70
N VAL A 68 -20.20 3.35 6.56
CA VAL A 68 -19.30 4.50 6.41
C VAL A 68 -20.06 5.65 5.75
N GLY A 69 -19.46 6.86 5.74
CA GLY A 69 -20.11 8.03 5.14
C GLY A 69 -20.41 7.88 3.64
N PRO A 70 -21.46 8.54 3.12
CA PRO A 70 -21.82 8.47 1.70
C PRO A 70 -20.74 9.06 0.78
N ASP A 71 -19.84 9.89 1.30
CA ASP A 71 -18.74 10.50 0.53
C ASP A 71 -17.79 9.46 -0.05
N TYR A 72 -17.62 8.32 0.63
CA TYR A 72 -16.76 7.23 0.15
C TYR A 72 -17.31 6.52 -1.10
N ALA A 73 -18.59 6.72 -1.42
CA ALA A 73 -19.21 6.22 -2.64
C ALA A 73 -19.00 7.16 -3.84
N GLN A 74 -18.61 8.41 -3.63
CA GLN A 74 -18.43 9.39 -4.72
C GLN A 74 -17.17 9.05 -5.51
N VAL A 75 -17.31 8.92 -6.84
CA VAL A 75 -16.20 8.60 -7.75
C VAL A 75 -15.13 9.69 -7.74
N GLU A 76 -15.53 10.96 -7.61
CA GLU A 76 -14.63 12.10 -7.58
C GLU A 76 -15.04 13.04 -6.43
N GLU A 77 -14.06 13.54 -5.69
CA GLU A 77 -14.23 14.61 -4.68
C GLU A 77 -13.13 15.66 -4.91
N VAL A 78 -13.51 16.92 -5.11
CA VAL A 78 -12.55 18.03 -5.25
C VAL A 78 -11.93 18.31 -3.88
N LEU A 79 -10.60 18.26 -3.81
CA LEU A 79 -9.87 18.54 -2.57
C LEU A 79 -9.52 20.03 -2.44
N CYS A 80 -8.98 20.61 -3.52
CA CYS A 80 -8.73 22.05 -3.69
C CYS A 80 -8.50 22.35 -5.18
N ASP A 81 -8.12 23.59 -5.52
CA ASP A 81 -7.72 23.90 -6.89
C ASP A 81 -6.56 22.99 -7.33
N LYS A 82 -6.60 22.47 -8.56
CA LYS A 82 -5.68 21.45 -9.11
C LYS A 82 -5.64 20.07 -8.43
N ALA A 83 -6.27 19.83 -7.28
CA ALA A 83 -6.23 18.51 -6.61
C ALA A 83 -7.62 17.89 -6.35
N LYS A 84 -7.72 16.59 -6.63
CA LYS A 84 -8.95 15.80 -6.45
C LYS A 84 -8.67 14.39 -5.94
N ILE A 85 -9.63 13.83 -5.22
CA ILE A 85 -9.66 12.43 -4.81
C ILE A 85 -10.43 11.65 -5.88
N ILE A 86 -9.83 10.57 -6.39
CA ILE A 86 -10.43 9.66 -7.36
C ILE A 86 -10.65 8.30 -6.71
N ARG A 87 -11.90 7.84 -6.68
CA ARG A 87 -12.28 6.58 -6.06
C ARG A 87 -12.58 5.54 -7.12
N VAL A 88 -11.75 4.50 -7.14
CA VAL A 88 -11.85 3.41 -8.12
C VAL A 88 -12.61 2.23 -7.50
N PRO A 89 -13.66 1.70 -8.15
CA PRO A 89 -14.34 0.50 -7.68
C PRO A 89 -13.46 -0.73 -7.92
N PHE A 90 -13.11 -1.44 -6.84
CA PHE A 90 -12.52 -2.77 -6.96
C PHE A 90 -12.79 -3.63 -5.71
N GLY A 91 -12.98 -4.93 -5.96
CA GLY A 91 -13.38 -5.90 -4.94
C GLY A 91 -14.78 -5.64 -4.34
N PRO A 92 -15.12 -6.31 -3.23
CA PRO A 92 -16.42 -6.21 -2.58
C PRO A 92 -16.83 -4.78 -2.24
N ARG A 93 -18.08 -4.40 -2.52
CA ARG A 93 -18.63 -3.04 -2.21
C ARG A 93 -18.37 -2.53 -0.79
N ARG A 94 -18.26 -3.45 0.17
CA ARG A 94 -18.01 -3.16 1.59
C ARG A 94 -16.57 -2.76 1.90
N TYR A 95 -16.38 -2.04 3.01
CA TYR A 95 -15.06 -1.75 3.57
C TYR A 95 -14.30 -3.04 3.90
N LEU A 96 -13.01 -3.06 3.53
CA LEU A 96 -12.08 -4.17 3.75
C LEU A 96 -10.84 -3.68 4.49
N ARG A 97 -10.30 -4.56 5.34
CA ARG A 97 -8.96 -4.40 5.91
C ARG A 97 -7.91 -4.51 4.82
N LYS A 98 -6.80 -3.78 4.95
CA LYS A 98 -5.69 -3.81 3.97
C LYS A 98 -5.18 -5.22 3.66
N GLU A 99 -5.15 -6.11 4.65
CA GLU A 99 -4.71 -7.50 4.48
C GLU A 99 -5.67 -8.34 3.59
N ALA A 100 -6.89 -7.87 3.35
CA ALA A 100 -7.89 -8.51 2.50
C ALA A 100 -7.96 -7.92 1.08
N LEU A 101 -7.17 -6.89 0.76
CA LEU A 101 -7.17 -6.24 -0.56
C LEU A 101 -6.38 -6.99 -1.62
N TRP A 102 -5.41 -7.83 -1.22
CA TRP A 102 -4.48 -8.52 -2.14
C TRP A 102 -5.14 -9.21 -3.34
N PRO A 103 -6.28 -9.92 -3.20
CA PRO A 103 -6.93 -10.60 -4.33
C PRO A 103 -7.48 -9.66 -5.41
N TYR A 104 -7.62 -8.36 -5.12
CA TYR A 104 -8.33 -7.41 -5.97
C TYR A 104 -7.43 -6.31 -6.55
N LEU A 105 -6.12 -6.33 -6.24
CA LEU A 105 -5.19 -5.31 -6.74
C LEU A 105 -5.03 -5.35 -8.26
N GLU A 106 -5.14 -6.54 -8.85
CA GLU A 106 -5.12 -6.71 -10.31
C GLU A 106 -6.31 -6.02 -10.99
N THR A 107 -7.51 -6.18 -10.42
CA THR A 107 -8.71 -5.46 -10.87
C THR A 107 -8.55 -3.94 -10.72
N PHE A 108 -7.89 -3.47 -9.66
CA PHE A 108 -7.59 -2.04 -9.50
C PHE A 108 -6.66 -1.53 -10.61
N ILE A 109 -5.61 -2.28 -10.95
CA ILE A 109 -4.68 -1.95 -12.05
C ILE A 109 -5.47 -1.81 -13.36
N ASP A 110 -6.32 -2.79 -13.67
CA ASP A 110 -7.16 -2.78 -14.88
C ASP A 110 -8.09 -1.56 -14.96
N GLN A 111 -8.75 -1.22 -13.85
CA GLN A 111 -9.62 -0.03 -13.79
C GLN A 111 -8.82 1.27 -13.96
N MET A 112 -7.60 1.34 -13.43
CA MET A 112 -6.71 2.49 -13.61
C MET A 112 -6.22 2.64 -15.05
N LEU A 113 -5.98 1.54 -15.77
CA LEU A 113 -5.68 1.60 -17.20
C LEU A 113 -6.83 2.24 -17.99
N GLY A 114 -8.07 1.85 -17.69
CA GLY A 114 -9.26 2.48 -18.26
C GLY A 114 -9.40 3.96 -17.89
N HIS A 115 -9.07 4.33 -16.64
CA HIS A 115 -9.03 5.73 -16.20
C HIS A 115 -8.05 6.55 -17.02
N TYR A 116 -6.79 6.13 -17.12
CA TYR A 116 -5.77 6.87 -17.87
C TYR A 116 -6.01 6.91 -19.38
N ARG A 117 -6.74 5.95 -19.96
CA ARG A 117 -7.21 6.06 -21.36
C ARG A 117 -8.19 7.23 -21.54
N ARG A 118 -8.99 7.55 -20.52
CA ARG A 118 -9.97 8.64 -20.55
C ARG A 118 -9.37 9.99 -20.15
N THR A 119 -8.46 10.00 -19.19
CA THR A 119 -7.94 11.23 -18.57
C THR A 119 -6.54 11.61 -19.06
N GLY A 120 -5.83 10.69 -19.73
CA GLY A 120 -4.43 10.82 -20.10
C GLY A 120 -3.49 10.27 -19.03
N LEU A 121 -2.25 10.01 -19.41
CA LEU A 121 -1.21 9.49 -18.52
C LEU A 121 -0.67 10.61 -17.61
N PRO A 122 -0.40 10.34 -16.32
CA PRO A 122 0.35 11.25 -15.46
C PRO A 122 1.84 11.24 -15.81
N ASP A 123 2.55 12.26 -15.35
CA ASP A 123 4.01 12.36 -15.49
C ASP A 123 4.74 11.58 -14.37
N LEU A 124 4.07 11.36 -13.23
CA LEU A 124 4.57 10.56 -12.11
C LEU A 124 3.44 9.76 -11.44
N ILE A 125 3.74 8.51 -11.06
CA ILE A 125 2.94 7.72 -10.11
C ILE A 125 3.69 7.62 -8.78
N HIS A 126 3.03 7.90 -7.66
CA HIS A 126 3.58 7.76 -6.31
C HIS A 126 2.75 6.79 -5.46
N GLY A 127 3.31 5.62 -5.15
CA GLY A 127 2.66 4.60 -4.31
C GLY A 127 2.91 4.81 -2.82
N HIS A 128 1.85 4.78 -2.01
CA HIS A 128 1.92 4.87 -0.55
C HIS A 128 1.46 3.58 0.13
N TYR A 129 2.35 2.94 0.90
CA TYR A 129 2.18 1.61 1.52
C TYR A 129 2.29 0.44 0.53
N ALA A 130 2.34 -0.79 1.05
CA ALA A 130 2.64 -1.99 0.27
C ALA A 130 1.61 -2.32 -0.82
N ASP A 131 0.32 -2.07 -0.57
CA ASP A 131 -0.75 -2.36 -1.53
C ASP A 131 -0.71 -1.40 -2.73
N ALA A 132 -0.68 -0.09 -2.47
CA ALA A 132 -0.49 0.92 -3.49
C ALA A 132 0.92 0.87 -4.10
N GLY A 133 1.90 0.40 -3.34
CA GLY A 133 3.28 0.20 -3.78
C GLY A 133 3.38 -0.85 -4.88
N TYR A 134 2.71 -1.99 -4.68
CA TYR A 134 2.59 -3.02 -5.69
C TYR A 134 1.82 -2.53 -6.93
N ALA A 135 0.63 -1.95 -6.72
CA ALA A 135 -0.21 -1.50 -7.83
C ALA A 135 0.45 -0.38 -8.64
N GLY A 136 1.09 0.58 -7.98
CA GLY A 136 1.83 1.66 -8.60
C GLY A 136 3.03 1.16 -9.39
N ALA A 137 3.78 0.20 -8.86
CA ALA A 137 4.87 -0.44 -9.59
C ALA A 137 4.39 -1.15 -10.86
N GLN A 138 3.27 -1.88 -10.80
CA GLN A 138 2.71 -2.54 -11.98
C GLN A 138 2.25 -1.53 -13.04
N LEU A 139 1.51 -0.48 -12.63
CA LEU A 139 1.08 0.60 -13.53
C LEU A 139 2.29 1.31 -14.17
N ALA A 140 3.32 1.61 -13.38
CA ALA A 140 4.54 2.26 -13.87
C ALA A 140 5.31 1.37 -14.88
N ARG A 141 5.36 0.06 -14.64
CA ARG A 141 5.97 -0.92 -15.57
C ARG A 141 5.19 -0.98 -16.89
N LEU A 142 3.87 -1.05 -16.83
CA LEU A 142 2.98 -1.10 -17.99
C LEU A 142 3.01 0.18 -18.81
N LEU A 143 2.93 1.33 -18.14
CA LEU A 143 2.71 2.62 -18.76
C LEU A 143 4.00 3.39 -19.01
N HIS A 144 5.14 2.91 -18.51
CA HIS A 144 6.44 3.57 -18.64
C HIS A 144 6.47 4.95 -17.99
N ILE A 145 5.77 5.08 -16.88
CA ILE A 145 5.71 6.30 -16.09
C ILE A 145 6.73 6.19 -14.96
N PRO A 146 7.51 7.26 -14.69
CA PRO A 146 8.29 7.38 -13.47
C PRO A 146 7.52 7.00 -12.20
N TYR A 147 8.20 6.32 -11.28
CA TYR A 147 7.58 5.78 -10.08
C TYR A 147 8.33 6.17 -8.81
N ALA A 148 7.60 6.77 -7.88
CA ALA A 148 8.04 7.05 -6.52
C ALA A 148 7.34 6.13 -5.51
N PHE A 149 8.02 5.75 -4.43
CA PHE A 149 7.46 4.88 -3.41
C PHE A 149 7.71 5.40 -1.99
N THR A 150 6.68 5.38 -1.15
CA THR A 150 6.79 5.63 0.29
C THR A 150 6.18 4.48 1.07
N GLY A 151 6.98 3.81 1.90
CA GLY A 151 6.54 2.62 2.61
C GLY A 151 5.52 2.89 3.73
N HIS A 152 5.67 4.00 4.48
CA HIS A 152 4.94 4.35 5.73
C HIS A 152 5.10 3.35 6.88
N SER A 153 5.08 2.05 6.58
CA SER A 153 5.41 0.94 7.45
C SER A 153 5.86 -0.22 6.57
N LEU A 154 6.91 -0.93 6.99
CA LEU A 154 7.47 -2.06 6.26
C LEU A 154 7.06 -3.41 6.86
N GLY A 155 6.78 -4.38 5.98
CA GLY A 155 6.37 -5.74 6.30
C GLY A 155 7.40 -6.49 7.14
N ARG A 156 8.65 -6.55 6.67
CA ARG A 156 9.75 -7.28 7.34
C ARG A 156 9.99 -6.76 8.76
N VAL A 157 10.10 -5.44 8.91
CA VAL A 157 10.28 -4.78 10.21
C VAL A 157 9.12 -5.07 11.16
N LYS A 158 7.88 -4.99 10.67
CA LYS A 158 6.70 -5.32 11.49
C LYS A 158 6.70 -6.79 11.92
N ARG A 159 7.11 -7.71 11.04
CA ARG A 159 7.21 -9.14 11.34
C ARG A 159 8.26 -9.41 12.41
N GLU A 160 9.47 -8.88 12.25
CA GLU A 160 10.57 -9.02 13.21
C GLU A 160 10.16 -8.50 14.59
N ARG A 161 9.57 -7.30 14.66
CA ARG A 161 9.07 -6.72 15.92
C ARG A 161 8.00 -7.59 16.59
N LEU A 162 7.09 -8.18 15.82
CA LEU A 162 6.06 -9.06 16.38
C LEU A 162 6.63 -10.39 16.89
N LEU A 163 7.63 -10.95 16.19
CA LEU A 163 8.32 -12.18 16.60
C LEU A 163 9.21 -11.95 17.84
N ALA A 164 9.84 -10.78 17.95
CA ALA A 164 10.66 -10.39 19.10
C ALA A 164 9.84 -10.03 20.35
N SER A 165 8.56 -9.69 20.21
CA SER A 165 7.72 -9.29 21.34
C SER A 165 7.53 -10.42 22.37
N LYS A 166 7.96 -10.20 23.62
CA LYS A 166 7.85 -11.15 24.76
C LYS A 166 6.42 -11.37 25.26
N SER A 167 5.40 -11.24 24.41
CA SER A 167 4.01 -11.47 24.80
C SER A 167 3.83 -12.91 25.32
N LYS A 168 3.03 -13.09 26.39
CA LYS A 168 2.83 -14.38 27.08
C LYS A 168 2.36 -15.51 26.15
N SER A 169 1.79 -15.19 24.99
CA SER A 169 1.62 -16.12 23.88
C SER A 169 2.72 -15.89 22.84
N LYS A 170 3.70 -16.80 22.75
CA LYS A 170 4.65 -16.83 21.62
C LYS A 170 3.80 -16.93 20.34
N LYS A 171 3.71 -15.85 19.57
CA LYS A 171 2.84 -15.82 18.38
C LYS A 171 3.40 -16.79 17.36
N ASN A 172 2.61 -17.80 16.99
CA ASN A 172 3.00 -18.76 15.96
C ASN A 172 3.22 -18.00 14.63
N PRO A 173 4.37 -18.18 13.95
CA PRO A 173 4.61 -17.60 12.63
C PRO A 173 3.47 -17.85 11.62
N GLU A 174 2.81 -19.01 11.68
CA GLU A 174 1.68 -19.33 10.78
C GLU A 174 0.45 -18.46 11.06
N ASP A 175 0.16 -18.14 12.32
CA ASP A 175 -0.96 -17.26 12.68
C ASP A 175 -0.69 -15.82 12.25
N LEU A 176 0.58 -15.40 12.37
CA LEU A 176 1.03 -14.11 11.84
C LEU A 176 0.87 -14.04 10.33
N GLU A 177 1.26 -15.11 9.61
CA GLU A 177 1.08 -15.16 8.15
C GLU A 177 -0.40 -15.16 7.76
N LYS A 178 -1.25 -15.96 8.43
CA LYS A 178 -2.70 -15.98 8.17
C LYS A 178 -3.33 -14.59 8.36
N LYS A 179 -2.93 -13.87 9.41
CA LYS A 179 -3.50 -12.57 9.78
C LYS A 179 -2.95 -11.40 8.96
N PHE A 180 -1.63 -11.34 8.78
CA PHE A 180 -0.94 -10.17 8.21
C PHE A 180 -0.47 -10.36 6.78
N LYS A 181 -0.51 -11.59 6.25
CA LYS A 181 -0.09 -11.93 4.89
C LYS A 181 1.32 -11.42 4.60
N PHE A 182 2.26 -11.69 5.52
CA PHE A 182 3.61 -11.11 5.47
C PHE A 182 4.33 -11.51 4.19
N LYS A 183 4.25 -12.76 3.75
CA LYS A 183 4.88 -13.20 2.49
C LYS A 183 4.41 -12.34 1.30
N ARG A 184 3.09 -12.14 1.17
CA ARG A 184 2.52 -11.32 0.08
C ARG A 184 2.91 -9.85 0.20
N ARG A 185 2.89 -9.31 1.42
CA ARG A 185 3.23 -7.90 1.68
C ARG A 185 4.71 -7.61 1.42
N GLU A 186 5.60 -8.46 1.91
CA GLU A 186 7.05 -8.29 1.75
C GLU A 186 7.45 -8.37 0.27
N GLU A 187 6.84 -9.28 -0.50
CA GLU A 187 7.08 -9.38 -1.94
C GLU A 187 6.50 -8.17 -2.72
N ALA A 188 5.36 -7.64 -2.29
CA ALA A 188 4.80 -6.40 -2.83
C ALA A 188 5.74 -5.20 -2.61
N GLU A 189 6.36 -5.11 -1.43
CA GLU A 189 7.35 -4.09 -1.10
C GLU A 189 8.65 -4.27 -1.91
N GLU A 190 9.14 -5.50 -2.11
CA GLU A 190 10.28 -5.78 -3.02
C GLU A 190 9.97 -5.35 -4.46
N THR A 191 8.75 -5.63 -4.95
CA THR A 191 8.30 -5.22 -6.29
C THR A 191 8.28 -3.69 -6.44
N ALA A 192 7.85 -2.99 -5.38
CA ALA A 192 7.86 -1.53 -5.34
C ALA A 192 9.30 -0.99 -5.39
N LEU A 193 10.20 -1.51 -4.56
CA LEU A 193 11.62 -1.12 -4.52
C LEU A 193 12.34 -1.39 -5.84
N GLU A 194 12.06 -2.52 -6.47
CA GLU A 194 12.63 -2.89 -7.77
C GLU A 194 12.27 -1.91 -8.89
N THR A 195 11.09 -1.29 -8.78
CA THR A 195 10.55 -0.40 -9.82
C THR A 195 10.84 1.07 -9.55
N ALA A 196 10.92 1.46 -8.27
CA ALA A 196 11.04 2.84 -7.86
C ALA A 196 12.30 3.51 -8.43
N ALA A 197 12.08 4.66 -9.06
CA ALA A 197 13.14 5.61 -9.38
C ALA A 197 13.52 6.44 -8.14
N LEU A 198 12.54 6.67 -7.24
CA LEU A 198 12.71 7.37 -5.97
C LEU A 198 11.98 6.63 -4.84
N VAL A 199 12.65 6.44 -3.72
CA VAL A 199 12.03 5.98 -2.47
C VAL A 199 12.10 7.13 -1.47
N ILE A 200 10.93 7.59 -1.02
CA ILE A 200 10.84 8.69 -0.07
C ILE A 200 10.63 8.10 1.32
N THR A 201 11.52 8.46 2.25
CA THR A 201 11.47 8.06 3.66
C THR A 201 11.29 9.27 4.57
N SER A 202 10.79 9.06 5.78
CA SER A 202 10.58 10.18 6.73
C SER A 202 11.81 10.44 7.60
N THR A 203 12.69 9.43 7.75
CA THR A 203 13.84 9.46 8.66
C THR A 203 15.06 8.76 8.05
N GLY A 204 16.26 9.12 8.51
CA GLY A 204 17.49 8.42 8.13
C GLY A 204 17.49 6.96 8.63
N GLN A 205 16.89 6.72 9.80
CA GLN A 205 16.77 5.38 10.37
C GLN A 205 15.96 4.43 9.48
N GLU A 206 14.93 4.92 8.80
CA GLU A 206 14.19 4.10 7.82
C GLU A 206 15.12 3.57 6.73
N VAL A 207 15.97 4.43 6.17
CA VAL A 207 16.92 4.04 5.12
C VAL A 207 17.92 3.01 5.66
N GLU A 208 18.62 3.36 6.74
CA GLU A 208 19.78 2.59 7.22
C GLU A 208 19.40 1.27 7.91
N GLN A 209 18.23 1.19 8.57
CA GLN A 209 17.88 0.04 9.41
C GLN A 209 16.63 -0.70 8.94
N GLN A 210 15.67 -0.02 8.33
CA GLN A 210 14.38 -0.63 7.97
C GLN A 210 14.35 -1.10 6.52
N TYR A 211 14.88 -0.32 5.59
CA TYR A 211 14.99 -0.71 4.18
C TYR A 211 16.20 -1.60 3.91
N SER A 212 17.27 -1.50 4.70
CA SER A 212 18.49 -2.30 4.53
C SER A 212 18.30 -3.81 4.70
N ILE A 213 17.19 -4.26 5.28
CA ILE A 213 16.85 -5.70 5.37
C ILE A 213 16.12 -6.24 4.14
N TYR A 214 15.80 -5.40 3.15
CA TYR A 214 15.21 -5.81 1.87
C TYR A 214 16.30 -6.20 0.87
N HIS A 215 15.99 -7.11 -0.06
CA HIS A 215 16.98 -7.58 -1.04
C HIS A 215 17.25 -6.54 -2.12
N HIS A 216 16.24 -5.75 -2.51
CA HIS A 216 16.42 -4.64 -3.45
C HIS A 216 16.73 -3.30 -2.74
N TYR A 217 17.58 -3.33 -1.71
CA TYR A 217 18.03 -2.12 -1.01
C TYR A 217 19.02 -1.32 -1.86
N GLN A 218 18.60 -0.14 -2.32
CA GLN A 218 19.42 0.78 -3.12
C GLN A 218 19.41 2.19 -2.48
N PRO A 219 20.31 2.48 -1.53
CA PRO A 219 20.30 3.75 -0.79
C PRO A 219 20.45 4.98 -1.68
N ASP A 220 21.14 4.87 -2.83
CA ASP A 220 21.32 5.97 -3.79
C ASP A 220 20.02 6.44 -4.45
N ARG A 221 18.91 5.70 -4.27
CA ARG A 221 17.56 6.10 -4.70
C ARG A 221 16.65 6.49 -3.54
N MET A 222 17.16 6.53 -2.33
CA MET A 222 16.37 6.81 -1.13
C MET A 222 16.64 8.22 -0.64
N GLU A 223 15.60 9.03 -0.60
CA GLU A 223 15.67 10.41 -0.13
C GLU A 223 14.85 10.58 1.16
N VAL A 224 15.49 11.15 2.19
CA VAL A 224 14.84 11.46 3.46
C VAL A 224 14.10 12.79 3.30
N ILE A 225 12.82 12.74 2.92
CA ILE A 225 11.96 13.93 2.79
C ILE A 225 10.90 13.86 3.89
N PRO A 226 11.17 14.47 5.07
CA PRO A 226 10.28 14.33 6.22
C PRO A 226 8.93 15.02 5.94
N PRO A 227 7.80 14.50 6.45
CA PRO A 227 6.51 15.16 6.33
C PRO A 227 6.49 16.51 7.05
N GLY A 228 5.55 17.35 6.59
CA GLY A 228 5.32 18.66 7.17
C GLY A 228 4.40 18.68 8.40
N VAL A 229 4.54 19.72 9.20
CA VAL A 229 3.56 20.17 10.19
C VAL A 229 2.64 21.20 9.55
N ASP A 230 1.37 21.16 9.95
CA ASP A 230 0.41 22.20 9.61
C ASP A 230 0.63 23.45 10.48
N LEU A 231 1.41 24.38 9.94
CA LEU A 231 1.77 25.63 10.61
C LEU A 231 0.58 26.61 10.74
N THR A 232 -0.58 26.32 10.14
CA THR A 232 -1.79 27.14 10.31
C THR A 232 -2.50 26.85 11.61
N HIS A 233 -2.45 25.59 12.07
CA HIS A 233 -3.05 25.18 13.35
C HIS A 233 -2.02 25.16 14.48
N PHE A 234 -0.77 24.76 14.19
CA PHE A 234 0.32 24.66 15.16
C PHE A 234 1.28 25.84 15.01
N TYR A 235 1.07 26.83 15.87
CA TYR A 235 1.82 28.08 15.90
C TYR A 235 2.02 28.54 17.35
N PRO A 236 3.02 29.42 17.61
CA PRO A 236 3.31 29.91 18.96
C PRO A 236 2.12 30.60 19.61
N ASP A 237 2.03 30.49 20.93
CA ASP A 237 0.99 31.17 21.72
C ASP A 237 0.99 32.70 21.55
N ASP A 238 -0.20 33.30 21.49
CA ASP A 238 -0.39 34.75 21.64
C ASP A 238 -0.94 35.03 23.06
N PRO A 239 -0.14 35.65 23.95
CA PRO A 239 -0.54 35.92 25.33
C PRO A 239 -1.80 36.80 25.47
N SER A 240 -2.22 37.51 24.41
CA SER A 240 -3.44 38.30 24.40
C SER A 240 -4.71 37.46 24.19
N GLU A 241 -4.58 36.23 23.69
CA GLU A 241 -5.70 35.31 23.49
C GLU A 241 -6.18 34.73 24.84
N PRO A 242 -7.51 34.56 25.02
CA PRO A 242 -8.06 33.94 26.23
C PRO A 242 -7.58 32.50 26.39
N LEU A 243 -7.64 31.97 27.61
CA LEU A 243 -7.34 30.56 27.85
C LEU A 243 -8.29 29.67 27.04
N PRO A 244 -7.79 28.57 26.45
CA PRO A 244 -8.60 27.74 25.56
C PRO A 244 -9.63 26.92 26.36
N PRO A 245 -10.77 26.54 25.76
CA PRO A 245 -11.82 25.76 26.45
C PRO A 245 -11.35 24.41 27.02
N ILE A 246 -10.24 23.87 26.54
CA ILE A 246 -9.64 22.65 27.09
C ILE A 246 -9.12 22.88 28.53
N TYR A 247 -8.73 24.10 28.89
CA TYR A 247 -8.28 24.46 30.24
C TYR A 247 -9.36 24.17 31.29
N ASP A 248 -10.62 24.51 31.01
CA ASP A 248 -11.76 24.25 31.91
C ASP A 248 -12.00 22.76 32.15
N LYS A 249 -11.55 21.89 31.23
CA LYS A 249 -11.61 20.42 31.41
C LYS A 249 -10.45 19.89 32.27
N LEU A 250 -9.35 20.64 32.40
CA LEU A 250 -8.19 20.26 33.22
C LEU A 250 -8.37 20.71 34.67
N VAL A 251 -8.91 21.91 34.89
CA VAL A 251 -9.10 22.53 36.22
C VAL A 251 -9.73 21.58 37.26
N PRO A 252 -10.79 20.79 36.96
CA PRO A 252 -11.41 19.90 37.96
C PRO A 252 -10.46 18.83 38.54
N PHE A 253 -9.35 18.53 37.87
CA PHE A 253 -8.36 17.56 38.33
C PHE A 253 -7.25 18.17 39.19
N LEU A 254 -7.06 19.49 39.13
CA LEU A 254 -5.86 20.16 39.58
C LEU A 254 -6.16 21.12 40.73
N ARG A 255 -5.35 21.06 41.81
CA ARG A 255 -5.42 22.02 42.93
C ARG A 255 -4.78 23.36 42.57
N GLU A 256 -3.73 23.31 41.76
CA GLU A 256 -2.95 24.48 41.33
C GLU A 256 -2.82 24.48 39.80
N PRO A 257 -3.90 24.81 39.05
CA PRO A 257 -3.96 24.63 37.59
C PRO A 257 -3.01 25.53 36.78
N ASP A 258 -2.41 26.55 37.41
CA ASP A 258 -1.51 27.50 36.75
C ASP A 258 -0.03 27.08 36.77
N LYS A 259 0.31 25.96 37.44
CA LYS A 259 1.67 25.40 37.38
C LYS A 259 2.01 24.97 35.94
N PRO A 260 3.32 24.99 35.58
CA PRO A 260 3.81 24.34 34.37
C PRO A 260 3.22 22.94 34.16
N ILE A 261 2.98 22.58 32.90
CA ILE A 261 2.43 21.28 32.53
C ILE A 261 3.53 20.37 31.97
N VAL A 262 3.66 19.18 32.54
CA VAL A 262 4.29 18.03 31.89
C VAL A 262 3.20 17.33 31.08
N LEU A 263 3.20 17.49 29.76
CA LEU A 263 2.18 16.94 28.87
C LEU A 263 2.65 15.63 28.24
N ALA A 264 1.83 14.58 28.30
CA ALA A 264 1.94 13.45 27.39
C ALA A 264 0.61 13.21 26.66
N MET A 265 0.69 13.06 25.33
CA MET A 265 -0.47 12.79 24.47
C MET A 265 -0.17 11.57 23.59
N ALA A 266 -0.91 10.50 23.82
CA ALA A 266 -0.79 9.28 23.02
C ALA A 266 -2.02 8.38 23.18
N ARG A 267 -2.19 7.43 22.25
CA ARG A 267 -3.12 6.33 22.47
C ARG A 267 -2.65 5.50 23.68
N PRO A 268 -3.57 4.98 24.51
CA PRO A 268 -3.23 4.15 25.68
C PRO A 268 -2.78 2.76 25.22
N ASP A 269 -1.55 2.67 24.71
CA ASP A 269 -0.91 1.45 24.24
C ASP A 269 0.37 1.22 25.07
N GLU A 270 0.68 -0.03 25.40
CA GLU A 270 1.84 -0.38 26.24
C GLU A 270 3.15 0.18 25.66
N ARG A 271 3.27 0.29 24.34
CA ARG A 271 4.48 0.82 23.67
C ARG A 271 4.66 2.32 23.88
N LYS A 272 3.57 3.05 24.18
CA LYS A 272 3.63 4.48 24.50
C LYS A 272 4.11 4.74 25.92
N ASN A 273 4.24 3.70 26.74
CA ASN A 273 4.98 3.72 28.00
C ASN A 273 4.52 4.82 28.99
N LEU A 274 3.23 5.15 28.96
CA LEU A 274 2.67 6.21 29.81
C LEU A 274 2.77 5.86 31.30
N GLU A 275 2.73 4.57 31.64
CA GLU A 275 2.92 4.07 33.01
C GLU A 275 4.29 4.47 33.60
N MET A 276 5.35 4.43 32.79
CA MET A 276 6.69 4.86 33.21
C MET A 276 6.71 6.35 33.58
N LEU A 277 6.08 7.20 32.76
CA LEU A 277 6.04 8.63 33.03
C LEU A 277 5.29 8.96 34.34
N VAL A 278 4.18 8.26 34.60
CA VAL A 278 3.43 8.43 35.87
C VAL A 278 4.28 7.99 37.05
N ARG A 279 5.05 6.91 36.92
CA ARG A 279 5.97 6.45 37.96
C ARG A 279 7.07 7.48 38.23
N VAL A 280 7.74 7.98 37.20
CA VAL A 280 8.80 9.01 37.32
C VAL A 280 8.25 10.26 38.03
N TYR A 281 7.10 10.76 37.59
CA TYR A 281 6.43 11.89 38.24
C TYR A 281 6.04 11.58 39.69
N GLY A 282 5.54 10.36 39.96
CA GLY A 282 5.13 9.90 41.29
C GLY A 282 6.27 9.76 42.29
N GLU A 283 7.47 9.43 41.82
CA GLU A 283 8.66 9.21 42.65
C GLU A 283 9.43 10.52 42.93
N ASN A 284 9.21 11.58 42.14
CA ASN A 284 9.88 12.88 42.31
C ASN A 284 8.97 13.96 42.92
N ALA A 285 9.13 14.21 44.23
CA ALA A 285 8.39 15.26 44.94
C ALA A 285 8.68 16.69 44.45
N GLN A 286 9.90 16.97 43.97
CA GLN A 286 10.28 18.29 43.44
C GLN A 286 9.57 18.55 42.11
N MET A 287 9.46 17.53 41.25
CA MET A 287 8.71 17.63 39.99
C MET A 287 7.23 17.90 40.26
N GLN A 288 6.64 17.25 41.27
CA GLN A 288 5.25 17.47 41.69
C GLN A 288 5.00 18.86 42.27
N GLU A 289 6.00 19.44 42.94
CA GLU A 289 5.93 20.81 43.45
C GLU A 289 5.99 21.82 42.29
N ALA A 290 6.87 21.56 41.32
CA ALA A 290 7.14 22.44 40.19
C ALA A 290 6.07 22.40 39.07
N ALA A 291 5.41 21.27 38.84
CA ALA A 291 4.54 21.09 37.67
C ALA A 291 3.36 20.13 37.91
N ASN A 292 2.30 20.29 37.10
CA ASN A 292 1.21 19.33 36.98
C ASN A 292 1.50 18.32 35.85
N LEU A 293 1.03 17.08 35.98
CA LEU A 293 1.08 16.08 34.92
C LEU A 293 -0.25 16.04 34.16
N VAL A 294 -0.24 16.17 32.83
CA VAL A 294 -1.43 16.08 32.00
C VAL A 294 -1.29 14.92 31.01
N LEU A 295 -2.24 13.98 31.04
CA LEU A 295 -2.25 12.76 30.23
C LEU A 295 -3.47 12.73 29.30
N VAL A 296 -3.25 12.98 28.01
CA VAL A 296 -4.30 12.85 26.97
C VAL A 296 -4.22 11.45 26.36
N MET A 297 -5.06 10.54 26.87
CA MET A 297 -5.05 9.10 26.58
C MET A 297 -6.20 8.65 25.66
N GLY A 298 -6.49 9.43 24.62
CA GLY A 298 -7.63 9.17 23.73
C GLY A 298 -9.00 9.48 24.37
N GLY A 299 -10.06 9.45 23.53
CA GLY A 299 -11.44 9.66 23.96
C GLY A 299 -12.05 8.40 24.57
N ARG A 300 -12.79 8.55 25.67
CA ARG A 300 -13.50 7.45 26.35
C ARG A 300 -14.75 7.95 27.09
N ASP A 301 -15.85 7.23 26.92
CA ASP A 301 -17.06 7.40 27.75
C ASP A 301 -17.09 6.37 28.89
N ASP A 302 -16.94 5.08 28.53
CA ASP A 302 -16.89 3.94 29.44
C ASP A 302 -15.62 3.10 29.25
N LEU A 303 -14.81 2.96 30.30
CA LEU A 303 -13.59 2.15 30.30
C LEU A 303 -13.84 0.69 29.94
N ARG A 304 -15.02 0.15 30.25
CA ARG A 304 -15.42 -1.24 29.98
C ARG A 304 -15.66 -1.51 28.50
N GLN A 305 -15.81 -0.48 27.68
CA GLN A 305 -16.01 -0.60 26.23
C GLN A 305 -14.70 -0.50 25.45
N LEU A 306 -13.61 -0.06 26.08
CA LEU A 306 -12.29 -0.03 25.44
C LEU A 306 -11.74 -1.42 25.17
N ALA A 307 -10.90 -1.54 24.14
CA ALA A 307 -10.16 -2.76 23.85
C ALA A 307 -9.37 -3.22 25.10
N PRO A 308 -9.25 -4.54 25.37
CA PRO A 308 -8.62 -5.04 26.59
C PRO A 308 -7.21 -4.48 26.86
N SER A 309 -6.40 -4.30 25.81
CA SER A 309 -5.06 -3.73 25.91
C SER A 309 -5.08 -2.25 26.35
N GLN A 310 -5.98 -1.45 25.76
CA GLN A 310 -6.13 -0.03 26.10
C GLN A 310 -6.67 0.15 27.51
N ARG A 311 -7.68 -0.65 27.87
CA ARG A 311 -8.25 -0.67 29.22
C ARG A 311 -7.19 -0.97 30.27
N LYS A 312 -6.34 -1.97 30.02
CA LYS A 312 -5.24 -2.34 30.92
C LYS A 312 -4.30 -1.16 31.20
N VAL A 313 -3.84 -0.48 30.16
CA VAL A 313 -2.93 0.68 30.30
C VAL A 313 -3.56 1.79 31.14
N ILE A 314 -4.82 2.16 30.84
CA ILE A 314 -5.50 3.21 31.63
C ILE A 314 -5.72 2.75 33.07
N THR A 315 -6.13 1.50 33.30
CA THR A 315 -6.29 0.96 34.66
C THR A 315 -4.98 1.03 35.44
N ASN A 316 -3.85 0.65 34.83
CA ASN A 316 -2.54 0.74 35.45
C ASN A 316 -2.16 2.19 35.79
N VAL A 317 -2.38 3.13 34.87
CA VAL A 317 -2.17 4.57 35.12
C VAL A 317 -2.99 5.07 36.31
N LEU A 318 -4.27 4.69 36.41
CA LEU A 318 -5.14 5.07 37.52
C LEU A 318 -4.67 4.45 38.86
N GLN A 319 -4.18 3.21 38.83
CA GLN A 319 -3.58 2.55 40.00
C GLN A 319 -2.31 3.27 40.45
N LEU A 320 -1.45 3.70 39.52
CA LEU A 320 -0.24 4.46 39.87
C LEU A 320 -0.58 5.83 40.47
N ILE A 321 -1.61 6.52 39.95
CA ILE A 321 -2.11 7.77 40.55
C ILE A 321 -2.52 7.56 42.01
N ASP A 322 -3.19 6.45 42.32
CA ASP A 322 -3.58 6.10 43.69
C ASP A 322 -2.37 5.74 44.56
N VAL A 323 -1.47 4.88 44.06
CA VAL A 323 -0.26 4.43 44.77
C VAL A 323 0.64 5.59 45.21
N TYR A 324 0.77 6.63 44.37
CA TYR A 324 1.63 7.79 44.64
C TYR A 324 0.85 9.00 45.21
N ASP A 325 -0.44 8.86 45.56
CA ASP A 325 -1.30 9.94 46.07
C ASP A 325 -1.27 11.22 45.22
N LEU A 326 -1.46 11.06 43.90
CA LEU A 326 -1.31 12.15 42.93
C LEU A 326 -2.60 12.96 42.69
N TYR A 327 -3.57 12.85 43.60
CA TYR A 327 -4.85 13.57 43.52
C TYR A 327 -4.64 15.09 43.62
N GLY A 328 -5.16 15.84 42.64
CA GLY A 328 -4.95 17.29 42.57
C GLY A 328 -3.69 17.70 41.79
N LYS A 329 -2.89 16.76 41.30
CA LYS A 329 -1.62 17.00 40.58
C LYS A 329 -1.62 16.44 39.14
N VAL A 330 -2.54 15.52 38.83
CA VAL A 330 -2.61 14.84 37.52
C VAL A 330 -3.97 15.03 36.89
N ALA A 331 -4.01 15.54 35.65
CA ALA A 331 -5.21 15.64 34.84
C ALA A 331 -5.22 14.60 33.71
N TYR A 332 -6.37 13.97 33.49
CA TYR A 332 -6.54 12.92 32.46
C TYR A 332 -7.93 13.00 31.83
N PRO A 333 -8.22 14.06 31.06
CA PRO A 333 -9.56 14.34 30.54
C PRO A 333 -10.14 13.13 29.78
N LYS A 334 -11.46 12.94 29.90
CA LYS A 334 -12.16 11.82 29.26
C LYS A 334 -12.24 11.97 27.74
N SER A 335 -12.39 13.20 27.25
CA SER A 335 -12.55 13.49 25.83
C SER A 335 -11.85 14.79 25.45
N HIS A 336 -11.36 14.82 24.22
CA HIS A 336 -10.82 16.01 23.55
C HIS A 336 -11.29 16.00 22.10
N ARG A 337 -11.37 17.17 21.48
CA ARG A 337 -11.59 17.34 20.04
C ARG A 337 -10.24 17.48 19.34
N PRO A 338 -10.13 17.18 18.04
CA PRO A 338 -8.91 17.47 17.28
C PRO A 338 -8.45 18.93 17.40
N THR A 339 -9.40 19.88 17.43
CA THR A 339 -9.12 21.31 17.62
C THR A 339 -8.58 21.66 19.00
N ASP A 340 -8.78 20.80 20.01
CA ASP A 340 -8.26 21.03 21.36
C ASP A 340 -6.74 20.73 21.43
N VAL A 341 -6.16 20.04 20.43
CA VAL A 341 -4.75 19.61 20.45
C VAL A 341 -3.77 20.79 20.25
N PRO A 342 -3.92 21.67 19.23
CA PRO A 342 -3.06 22.84 19.12
C PRO A 342 -3.21 23.80 20.32
N ASP A 343 -4.44 23.98 20.81
CA ASP A 343 -4.74 24.78 22.00
C ASP A 343 -4.00 24.26 23.24
N LEU A 344 -3.93 22.93 23.40
CA LEU A 344 -3.22 22.32 24.50
C LEU A 344 -1.72 22.58 24.42
N TYR A 345 -1.11 22.49 23.23
CA TYR A 345 0.31 22.81 23.08
C TYR A 345 0.60 24.28 23.40
N ARG A 346 -0.24 25.21 22.92
CA ARG A 346 -0.11 26.64 23.27
C ARG A 346 -0.26 26.89 24.76
N LEU A 347 -1.20 26.22 25.43
CA LEU A 347 -1.36 26.29 26.89
C LEU A 347 -0.10 25.81 27.62
N VAL A 348 0.49 24.69 27.18
CA VAL A 348 1.75 24.17 27.75
C VAL A 348 2.89 25.17 27.55
N ALA A 349 3.02 25.76 26.36
CA ALA A 349 4.04 26.78 26.08
C ALA A 349 3.85 28.02 26.97
N ARG A 350 2.61 28.51 27.11
CA ARG A 350 2.25 29.66 27.94
C ARG A 350 2.63 29.45 29.41
N GLN A 351 2.44 28.23 29.92
CA GLN A 351 2.78 27.85 31.29
C GLN A 351 4.24 27.37 31.45
N LYS A 352 5.09 27.55 30.43
CA LYS A 352 6.50 27.10 30.45
C LYS A 352 6.66 25.61 30.76
N GLY A 353 5.74 24.79 30.26
CA GLY A 353 5.73 23.34 30.41
C GLY A 353 6.59 22.60 29.37
N VAL A 354 6.43 21.28 29.30
CA VAL A 354 7.22 20.40 28.43
C VAL A 354 6.33 19.30 27.84
N PHE A 355 6.59 18.91 26.60
CA PHE A 355 5.93 17.77 25.97
C PHE A 355 6.82 16.53 26.05
N VAL A 356 6.30 15.44 26.62
CA VAL A 356 7.04 14.20 26.85
C VAL A 356 6.47 13.06 26.00
N ASN A 357 7.34 12.45 25.20
CA ASN A 357 7.07 11.21 24.49
C ASN A 357 7.98 10.08 25.04
N PRO A 358 7.52 9.34 26.06
CA PRO A 358 8.31 8.29 26.70
C PRO A 358 8.22 6.94 25.95
N ALA A 359 7.72 6.92 24.71
CA ALA A 359 7.46 5.68 23.98
C ALA A 359 8.72 4.83 23.81
N MET A 360 8.56 3.51 23.79
CA MET A 360 9.68 2.59 23.54
C MET A 360 10.27 2.76 22.13
N THR A 361 9.47 3.28 21.20
CA THR A 361 9.86 3.61 19.82
C THR A 361 8.90 4.67 19.29
N GLU A 362 9.42 5.69 18.61
CA GLU A 362 8.61 6.71 17.92
C GLU A 362 9.07 6.82 16.46
N PRO A 363 8.44 6.09 15.52
CA PRO A 363 8.96 5.96 14.15
C PRO A 363 9.25 7.28 13.43
N PHE A 364 8.45 8.32 13.70
CA PHE A 364 8.70 9.65 13.16
C PHE A 364 8.52 10.75 14.22
N GLY A 365 7.34 10.86 14.82
CA GLY A 365 7.07 11.85 15.87
C GLY A 365 6.40 13.14 15.38
N LEU A 366 5.34 13.05 14.56
CA LEU A 366 4.54 14.23 14.18
C LEU A 366 4.10 15.07 15.39
N THR A 367 3.69 14.42 16.49
CA THR A 367 3.26 15.13 17.71
C THR A 367 4.40 15.91 18.38
N LEU A 368 5.66 15.51 18.19
CA LEU A 368 6.82 16.25 18.68
C LEU A 368 7.03 17.53 17.87
N LEU A 369 6.85 17.45 16.55
CA LEU A 369 6.95 18.60 15.66
C LEU A 369 5.75 19.56 15.83
N GLU A 370 4.55 19.04 16.05
CA GLU A 370 3.36 19.83 16.40
C GLU A 370 3.57 20.61 17.72
N ALA A 371 4.15 19.96 18.74
CA ALA A 371 4.53 20.60 20.00
C ALA A 371 5.61 21.68 19.79
N ALA A 372 6.65 21.35 19.03
CA ALA A 372 7.77 22.25 18.73
C ALA A 372 7.34 23.49 17.94
N ALA A 373 6.51 23.32 16.91
CA ALA A 373 5.94 24.43 16.13
C ALA A 373 5.07 25.37 16.98
N SER A 374 4.47 24.86 18.06
CA SER A 374 3.70 25.62 19.04
C SER A 374 4.56 26.25 20.15
N GLY A 375 5.88 26.04 20.12
CA GLY A 375 6.83 26.61 21.09
C GLY A 375 7.06 25.78 22.35
N VAL A 376 6.68 24.49 22.36
CA VAL A 376 6.88 23.60 23.51
C VAL A 376 8.19 22.81 23.36
N PRO A 377 9.15 22.92 24.30
CA PRO A 377 10.31 22.03 24.34
C PRO A 377 9.91 20.56 24.50
N ILE A 378 10.70 19.66 23.91
CA ILE A 378 10.37 18.23 23.87
C ILE A 378 11.34 17.37 24.69
N VAL A 379 10.81 16.34 25.33
CA VAL A 379 11.57 15.23 25.91
C VAL A 379 11.08 13.95 25.24
N ALA A 380 11.93 13.29 24.47
CA ALA A 380 11.48 12.19 23.61
C ALA A 380 12.45 11.00 23.64
N THR A 381 11.92 9.81 23.39
CA THR A 381 12.73 8.60 23.25
C THR A 381 13.88 8.76 22.25
N ASN A 382 15.02 8.13 22.53
CA ASN A 382 16.18 8.07 21.64
C ASN A 382 16.03 7.05 20.50
N ASP A 383 14.85 6.47 20.29
CA ASP A 383 14.55 5.50 19.22
C ASP A 383 13.51 6.03 18.23
N GLY A 384 13.89 6.09 16.94
CA GLY A 384 13.04 6.56 15.85
C GLY A 384 13.34 7.99 15.38
N GLY A 385 12.34 8.63 14.79
CA GLY A 385 12.42 10.00 14.28
C GLY A 385 12.75 11.11 15.29
N PRO A 386 12.55 10.98 16.63
CA PRO A 386 13.02 11.99 17.56
C PRO A 386 14.51 12.32 17.44
N ARG A 387 15.35 11.35 17.03
CA ARG A 387 16.79 11.59 16.81
C ARG A 387 17.04 12.63 15.73
N ASP A 388 16.33 12.51 14.61
CA ASP A 388 16.43 13.44 13.48
C ASP A 388 15.83 14.79 13.85
N ILE A 389 14.70 14.80 14.57
CA ILE A 389 14.05 16.03 15.04
C ILE A 389 14.98 16.83 15.96
N ILE A 390 15.58 16.19 16.96
CA ILE A 390 16.50 16.85 17.89
C ILE A 390 17.78 17.30 17.19
N ALA A 391 18.33 16.50 16.27
CA ALA A 391 19.52 16.86 15.50
C ALA A 391 19.30 18.12 14.64
N ASN A 392 18.12 18.24 14.03
CA ASN A 392 17.78 19.36 13.16
C ASN A 392 17.27 20.60 13.92
N CYS A 393 16.40 20.40 14.92
CA CYS A 393 15.70 21.51 15.59
C CYS A 393 16.35 21.96 16.89
N GLN A 394 17.21 21.14 17.52
CA GLN A 394 17.88 21.45 18.79
C GLN A 394 16.92 21.95 19.90
N ASN A 395 15.74 21.36 20.00
CA ASN A 395 14.59 21.87 20.73
C ASN A 395 14.21 21.06 21.98
N GLY A 396 15.14 20.28 22.53
CA GLY A 396 14.84 19.39 23.64
C GLY A 396 15.92 18.36 23.93
N LEU A 397 15.51 17.25 24.56
CA LEU A 397 16.38 16.16 24.98
C LEU A 397 15.86 14.78 24.58
N LEU A 398 16.81 13.90 24.25
CA LEU A 398 16.55 12.47 24.05
C LEU A 398 16.70 11.72 25.38
N ILE A 399 15.84 10.75 25.62
CA ILE A 399 15.85 9.88 26.81
C ILE A 399 15.92 8.41 26.45
N ASP A 400 16.43 7.59 27.37
CA ASP A 400 16.19 6.14 27.33
C ASP A 400 14.82 5.85 27.98
N PRO A 401 13.83 5.34 27.23
CA PRO A 401 12.47 5.11 27.77
C PRO A 401 12.41 4.00 28.83
N PHE A 402 13.49 3.23 29.03
CA PHE A 402 13.60 2.19 30.05
C PHE A 402 14.33 2.64 31.31
N ASP A 403 14.93 3.83 31.30
CA ASP A 403 15.65 4.43 32.42
C ASP A 403 14.84 5.58 33.06
N PRO A 404 14.24 5.36 34.24
CA PRO A 404 13.48 6.39 34.95
C PRO A 404 14.30 7.66 35.23
N ASP A 405 15.59 7.53 35.54
CA ASP A 405 16.47 8.65 35.90
C ASP A 405 16.75 9.52 34.67
N SER A 406 16.83 8.91 33.48
CA SER A 406 16.97 9.62 32.21
C SER A 406 15.76 10.53 31.93
N ILE A 407 14.55 10.01 32.15
CA ILE A 407 13.29 10.76 31.98
C ILE A 407 13.19 11.88 33.01
N ASP A 408 13.46 11.55 34.27
CA ASP A 408 13.42 12.50 35.39
C ASP A 408 14.31 13.72 35.15
N HIS A 409 15.59 13.47 34.88
CA HIS A 409 16.60 14.50 34.65
C HIS A 409 16.22 15.41 33.47
N ALA A 410 15.73 14.84 32.37
CA ALA A 410 15.35 15.62 31.19
C ALA A 410 14.14 16.53 31.46
N ILE A 411 13.12 16.04 32.16
CA ILE A 411 11.94 16.83 32.53
C ILE A 411 12.33 17.93 33.53
N MET A 412 13.09 17.59 34.58
CA MET A 412 13.51 18.55 35.59
C MET A 412 14.36 19.68 34.99
N ARG A 413 15.22 19.37 34.02
CA ARG A 413 15.98 20.39 33.30
C ARG A 413 15.08 21.39 32.57
N CYS A 414 14.03 20.92 31.90
CA CYS A 414 13.04 21.80 31.26
C CYS A 414 12.31 22.69 32.28
N LEU A 415 12.01 22.17 33.48
CA LEU A 415 11.24 22.88 34.51
C LEU A 415 12.09 23.86 35.34
N THR A 416 13.40 23.64 35.44
CA THR A 416 14.28 24.38 36.37
C THR A 416 15.27 25.31 35.68
N GLU A 417 15.48 25.19 34.36
CA GLU A 417 16.39 26.04 33.58
C GLU A 417 15.62 26.95 32.59
N PRO A 418 15.09 28.12 33.03
CA PRO A 418 14.22 28.95 32.20
C PRO A 418 14.90 29.51 30.94
N GLU A 419 16.18 29.87 31.02
CA GLU A 419 16.95 30.34 29.84
C GLU A 419 17.11 29.24 28.78
N GLN A 420 17.33 28.01 29.24
CA GLN A 420 17.44 26.85 28.35
C GLN A 420 16.08 26.51 27.74
N TRP A 421 15.00 26.62 28.50
CA TRP A 421 13.64 26.45 28.01
C TRP A 421 13.33 27.43 26.88
N GLU A 422 13.68 28.72 27.03
CA GLU A 422 13.45 29.73 25.99
C GLU A 422 14.27 29.45 24.72
N THR A 423 15.52 29.01 24.91
CA THR A 423 16.38 28.59 23.81
C THR A 423 15.76 27.43 23.03
N TRP A 424 15.28 26.39 23.72
CA TRP A 424 14.65 25.23 23.09
C TRP A 424 13.30 25.57 22.44
N SER A 425 12.50 26.40 23.08
CA SER A 425 11.21 26.86 22.54
C SER A 425 11.42 27.58 21.21
N LYS A 426 12.34 28.55 21.16
CA LYS A 426 12.68 29.28 19.94
C LYS A 426 13.24 28.36 18.85
N ALA A 427 14.20 27.50 19.20
CA ALA A 427 14.80 26.56 18.26
C ALA A 427 13.76 25.58 17.68
N GLY A 428 12.79 25.14 18.50
CA GLY A 428 11.68 24.30 18.05
C GLY A 428 10.77 24.98 17.03
N ILE A 429 10.44 26.26 17.24
CA ILE A 429 9.61 27.04 16.31
C ILE A 429 10.35 27.23 14.98
N ASP A 430 11.60 27.67 15.04
CA ASP A 430 12.41 27.97 13.85
C ASP A 430 12.71 26.67 13.07
N GLY A 431 13.20 25.62 13.76
CA GLY A 431 13.55 24.34 13.16
C GLY A 431 12.36 23.57 12.56
N SER A 432 11.18 23.62 13.20
CA SER A 432 9.98 22.99 12.65
C SER A 432 9.55 23.66 11.34
N ARG A 433 9.71 24.98 11.23
CA ARG A 433 9.38 25.74 10.00
C ARG A 433 10.40 25.49 8.89
N GLU A 434 11.68 25.49 9.25
CA GLU A 434 12.79 25.32 8.32
C GLU A 434 12.86 23.90 7.74
N HIS A 435 12.75 22.88 8.59
CA HIS A 435 13.03 21.49 8.19
C HIS A 435 11.77 20.65 7.98
N TYR A 436 10.67 20.97 8.67
CA TYR A 436 9.49 20.11 8.78
C TYR A 436 8.18 20.84 8.41
N SER A 437 8.21 21.68 7.38
CA SER A 437 7.00 22.28 6.78
C SER A 437 6.60 21.53 5.51
N TRP A 438 5.30 21.51 5.20
CA TRP A 438 4.80 20.90 3.95
C TRP A 438 5.38 21.58 2.72
N LYS A 439 5.55 22.90 2.78
CA LYS A 439 6.24 23.67 1.74
C LYS A 439 7.65 23.13 1.46
N ASN A 440 8.48 22.97 2.50
CA ASN A 440 9.83 22.44 2.33
C ASN A 440 9.82 20.97 1.85
N HIS A 441 8.86 20.17 2.33
CA HIS A 441 8.64 18.82 1.84
C HIS A 441 8.39 18.82 0.32
N VAL A 442 7.46 19.64 -0.16
CA VAL A 442 7.08 19.73 -1.57
C VAL A 442 8.19 20.33 -2.43
N ASP A 443 8.93 21.32 -1.93
CA ASP A 443 10.08 21.88 -2.64
C ASP A 443 11.15 20.81 -2.92
N ARG A 444 11.46 19.96 -1.93
CA ARG A 444 12.40 18.84 -2.09
C ARG A 444 11.81 17.72 -2.96
N TYR A 445 10.54 17.39 -2.74
CA TYR A 445 9.81 16.40 -3.54
C TYR A 445 9.86 16.75 -5.04
N LEU A 446 9.49 17.98 -5.39
CA LEU A 446 9.43 18.42 -6.79
C LEU A 446 10.81 18.54 -7.42
N ARG A 447 11.85 18.91 -6.65
CA ARG A 447 13.24 18.86 -7.13
C ARG A 447 13.60 17.47 -7.63
N ASP A 448 13.40 16.46 -6.78
CA ASP A 448 13.80 15.07 -7.09
C ASP A 448 12.89 14.45 -8.16
N VAL A 449 11.59 14.73 -8.11
CA VAL A 449 10.62 14.28 -9.12
C VAL A 449 10.91 14.90 -10.49
N SER A 450 11.18 16.20 -10.57
CA SER A 450 11.45 16.86 -11.85
C SER A 450 12.70 16.29 -12.51
N GLU A 451 13.77 16.04 -11.73
CA GLU A 451 14.98 15.40 -12.25
C GLU A 451 14.68 14.00 -12.84
N ILE A 452 13.85 13.21 -12.17
CA ILE A 452 13.47 11.88 -12.64
C ILE A 452 12.61 11.96 -13.90
N VAL A 453 11.63 12.87 -13.94
CA VAL A 453 10.74 13.04 -15.09
C VAL A 453 11.55 13.52 -16.31
N ASP A 454 12.45 14.49 -16.13
CA ASP A 454 13.28 15.06 -17.20
C ASP A 454 14.29 14.06 -17.77
N THR A 455 14.81 13.14 -16.93
CA THR A 455 15.77 12.10 -17.35
C THR A 455 15.09 10.84 -17.86
N SER A 456 13.78 10.69 -17.64
CA SER A 456 13.03 9.53 -18.07
C SER A 456 12.65 9.63 -19.55
N ALA A 457 12.72 8.50 -20.25
CA ALA A 457 12.20 8.43 -21.60
C ALA A 457 10.67 8.63 -21.57
N PRO A 458 10.10 9.44 -22.50
CA PRO A 458 8.66 9.63 -22.56
C PRO A 458 7.93 8.28 -22.76
N PRO A 459 6.75 8.08 -22.17
CA PRO A 459 6.00 6.84 -22.30
C PRO A 459 5.81 6.43 -23.76
N ALA A 460 6.26 5.23 -24.14
CA ALA A 460 6.12 4.74 -25.52
C ALA A 460 4.65 4.73 -26.00
N LEU A 461 3.72 4.50 -25.06
CA LEU A 461 2.28 4.53 -25.31
C LEU A 461 1.76 5.94 -25.62
N SER A 462 2.32 6.99 -25.01
CA SER A 462 1.96 8.39 -25.32
C SER A 462 2.38 8.81 -26.73
N GLN A 463 3.46 8.24 -27.26
CA GLN A 463 3.96 8.55 -28.60
C GLN A 463 3.18 7.80 -29.70
N ALA A 464 2.67 6.60 -29.40
CA ALA A 464 1.94 5.75 -30.34
C ALA A 464 0.62 6.37 -30.82
N ASP A 465 -0.01 7.22 -29.99
CA ASP A 465 -1.24 7.94 -30.32
C ASP A 465 -1.08 8.97 -31.47
N SER A 466 0.14 9.46 -31.71
CA SER A 466 0.37 10.53 -32.69
C SER A 466 0.53 10.08 -34.14
N ARG A 467 0.88 8.80 -34.40
CA ARG A 467 1.22 8.33 -35.78
C ARG A 467 0.69 6.96 -36.19
N THR A 468 0.18 6.13 -35.28
CA THR A 468 -0.39 4.80 -35.60
C THR A 468 -1.84 4.66 -35.15
N SER A 469 -2.61 5.74 -35.28
CA SER A 469 -4.04 5.73 -34.95
C SER A 469 -4.82 4.77 -35.88
N LYS A 470 -5.63 3.91 -35.27
CA LYS A 470 -6.95 3.46 -35.75
C LYS A 470 -6.99 2.39 -36.85
N ARG A 471 -6.47 1.20 -36.59
CA ARG A 471 -7.34 0.04 -36.82
C ARG A 471 -7.66 -0.54 -35.46
N LEU A 472 -8.77 -0.06 -34.89
CA LEU A 472 -9.45 -0.86 -33.89
C LEU A 472 -9.64 -2.26 -34.50
N PRO A 473 -9.43 -3.33 -33.73
CA PRO A 473 -9.75 -4.66 -34.19
C PRO A 473 -11.20 -4.68 -34.74
N GLU A 474 -11.46 -5.50 -35.76
CA GLU A 474 -12.82 -5.64 -36.31
C GLU A 474 -13.77 -6.32 -35.31
N PHE A 475 -13.24 -6.84 -34.20
CA PHE A 475 -13.93 -7.54 -33.13
C PHE A 475 -14.07 -6.70 -31.85
N ASP A 476 -15.11 -6.98 -31.06
CA ASP A 476 -15.43 -6.32 -29.78
C ASP A 476 -15.06 -7.12 -28.53
N ARG A 477 -14.67 -8.39 -28.73
CA ARG A 477 -14.17 -9.31 -27.71
C ARG A 477 -13.12 -10.27 -28.27
N ILE A 478 -12.30 -10.86 -27.40
CA ILE A 478 -11.24 -11.78 -27.80
C ILE A 478 -11.15 -13.00 -26.87
N ILE A 479 -10.90 -14.16 -27.46
CA ILE A 479 -10.53 -15.39 -26.74
C ILE A 479 -9.02 -15.54 -26.87
N MET A 480 -8.30 -15.49 -25.75
CA MET A 480 -6.89 -15.81 -25.64
C MET A 480 -6.69 -17.13 -24.91
N THR A 481 -5.82 -17.99 -25.44
CA THR A 481 -5.58 -19.32 -24.88
C THR A 481 -4.12 -19.69 -24.97
N ASP A 482 -3.63 -20.43 -23.99
CA ASP A 482 -2.40 -21.19 -24.20
C ASP A 482 -2.64 -22.35 -25.19
N LEU A 483 -1.55 -22.83 -25.78
CA LEU A 483 -1.55 -23.94 -26.73
C LEU A 483 -1.41 -25.28 -26.00
N ASP A 484 -0.33 -25.44 -25.24
CA ASP A 484 0.14 -26.73 -24.77
C ASP A 484 -0.71 -27.18 -23.59
N ASN A 485 -1.27 -28.38 -23.65
CA ASN A 485 -2.19 -28.94 -22.64
C ASN A 485 -3.47 -28.11 -22.39
N THR A 486 -3.57 -26.87 -22.88
CA THR A 486 -4.80 -26.06 -22.83
C THR A 486 -5.68 -26.34 -24.05
N LEU A 487 -5.13 -26.36 -25.27
CA LEU A 487 -5.88 -26.76 -26.47
C LEU A 487 -5.57 -28.19 -26.93
N THR A 488 -4.35 -28.68 -26.67
CA THR A 488 -3.90 -30.01 -27.10
C THR A 488 -4.22 -31.10 -26.08
N GLY A 489 -4.58 -32.30 -26.53
CA GLY A 489 -4.77 -33.49 -25.69
C GLY A 489 -6.12 -34.20 -25.88
N ASP A 490 -7.10 -33.49 -26.46
CA ASP A 490 -8.41 -34.00 -26.84
C ASP A 490 -8.74 -33.55 -28.28
N GLU A 491 -8.58 -34.46 -29.24
CA GLU A 491 -8.79 -34.16 -30.67
C GLU A 491 -10.25 -33.85 -31.00
N GLU A 492 -11.22 -34.48 -30.31
CA GLU A 492 -12.64 -34.25 -30.56
C GLU A 492 -13.03 -32.83 -30.11
N ALA A 493 -12.66 -32.48 -28.87
CA ALA A 493 -12.92 -31.15 -28.34
C ALA A 493 -12.15 -30.04 -29.09
N LEU A 494 -10.92 -30.33 -29.55
CA LEU A 494 -10.15 -29.40 -30.37
C LEU A 494 -10.86 -29.12 -31.72
N ASN A 495 -11.38 -30.15 -32.37
CA ASN A 495 -12.14 -29.98 -33.62
C ASN A 495 -13.41 -29.16 -33.40
N GLU A 496 -14.14 -29.41 -32.30
CA GLU A 496 -15.30 -28.59 -31.91
C GLU A 496 -14.91 -27.12 -31.67
N PHE A 497 -13.80 -26.87 -30.98
CA PHE A 497 -13.28 -25.52 -30.76
C PHE A 497 -12.91 -24.83 -32.08
N VAL A 498 -12.21 -25.53 -32.97
CA VAL A 498 -11.86 -25.01 -34.31
C VAL A 498 -13.11 -24.66 -35.10
N ASP A 499 -14.13 -25.52 -35.09
CA ASP A 499 -15.38 -25.29 -35.80
C ASP A 499 -16.19 -24.15 -35.16
N LEU A 500 -16.19 -24.02 -33.83
CA LEU A 500 -16.76 -22.86 -33.13
C LEU A 500 -16.07 -21.56 -33.58
N MET A 501 -14.74 -21.52 -33.63
CA MET A 501 -14.00 -20.31 -34.03
C MET A 501 -14.19 -19.95 -35.52
N LYS A 502 -14.41 -20.93 -36.40
CA LYS A 502 -14.74 -20.68 -37.82
C LYS A 502 -16.14 -20.08 -38.00
N HIS A 503 -17.07 -20.42 -37.12
CA HIS A 503 -18.46 -19.95 -37.17
C HIS A 503 -18.75 -18.78 -36.22
N ALA A 504 -17.80 -18.46 -35.33
CA ALA A 504 -17.84 -17.25 -34.53
C ALA A 504 -17.97 -16.03 -35.46
N GLY A 505 -18.78 -15.07 -35.04
CA GLY A 505 -18.97 -13.85 -35.81
C GLY A 505 -17.67 -13.04 -35.90
N LYS A 506 -17.64 -12.08 -36.83
CA LYS A 506 -16.47 -11.19 -37.01
C LYS A 506 -16.19 -10.29 -35.79
N ASP A 507 -17.14 -10.25 -34.87
CA ASP A 507 -17.09 -9.58 -33.58
C ASP A 507 -16.22 -10.31 -32.53
N VAL A 508 -15.75 -11.53 -32.81
CA VAL A 508 -14.89 -12.33 -31.92
C VAL A 508 -13.49 -12.53 -32.50
N GLY A 509 -12.48 -12.02 -31.81
CA GLY A 509 -11.07 -12.25 -32.14
C GLY A 509 -10.51 -13.54 -31.52
N PHE A 510 -9.47 -14.09 -32.13
CA PHE A 510 -8.73 -15.23 -31.61
C PHE A 510 -7.28 -14.85 -31.32
N GLY A 511 -6.79 -15.13 -30.11
CA GLY A 511 -5.41 -14.92 -29.73
C GLY A 511 -4.80 -16.13 -29.05
N ILE A 512 -3.48 -16.19 -29.07
CA ILE A 512 -2.70 -17.22 -28.39
C ILE A 512 -1.68 -16.55 -27.48
N ASP A 513 -1.53 -17.05 -26.25
CA ASP A 513 -0.44 -16.70 -25.33
C ASP A 513 0.33 -17.97 -24.97
N THR A 514 1.61 -18.07 -25.33
CA THR A 514 2.36 -19.31 -25.16
C THR A 514 3.80 -19.08 -24.73
N GLY A 515 4.35 -20.07 -24.02
CA GLY A 515 5.77 -20.14 -23.69
C GLY A 515 6.70 -20.40 -24.89
N ARG A 516 6.14 -20.90 -26.00
CA ARG A 516 6.86 -21.26 -27.23
C ARG A 516 7.41 -20.05 -27.97
N SER A 517 8.48 -20.24 -28.73
CA SER A 517 8.95 -19.26 -29.72
C SER A 517 7.91 -19.07 -30.85
N LEU A 518 7.93 -17.92 -31.54
CA LEU A 518 7.04 -17.65 -32.68
C LEU A 518 7.02 -18.80 -33.69
N SER A 519 8.20 -19.32 -34.08
CA SER A 519 8.31 -20.40 -35.07
C SER A 519 7.68 -21.70 -34.60
N GLU A 520 7.86 -22.06 -33.33
CA GLU A 520 7.30 -23.30 -32.77
C GLU A 520 5.79 -23.19 -32.58
N ALA A 521 5.32 -22.05 -32.08
CA ALA A 521 3.89 -21.77 -31.94
C ALA A 521 3.19 -21.86 -33.30
N MET A 522 3.72 -21.20 -34.34
CA MET A 522 3.13 -21.26 -35.68
C MET A 522 3.19 -22.65 -36.31
N SER A 523 4.25 -23.43 -36.05
CA SER A 523 4.32 -24.81 -36.51
C SER A 523 3.19 -25.65 -35.90
N LEU A 524 2.97 -25.53 -34.60
CA LEU A 524 1.92 -26.26 -33.88
C LEU A 524 0.52 -25.79 -34.30
N ILE A 525 0.30 -24.48 -34.44
CA ILE A 525 -0.98 -23.92 -34.94
C ILE A 525 -1.36 -24.53 -36.29
N ASN A 526 -0.40 -24.65 -37.21
CA ASN A 526 -0.63 -25.25 -38.51
C ASN A 526 -0.88 -26.77 -38.44
N GLU A 527 -0.15 -27.48 -37.57
CA GLU A 527 -0.33 -28.92 -37.34
C GLU A 527 -1.73 -29.23 -36.79
N LEU A 528 -2.21 -28.42 -35.85
CA LEU A 528 -3.52 -28.55 -35.21
C LEU A 528 -4.69 -28.07 -36.06
N GLY A 529 -4.44 -27.45 -37.23
CA GLY A 529 -5.48 -26.88 -38.08
C GLY A 529 -6.24 -25.72 -37.44
N LEU A 530 -5.63 -25.03 -36.47
CA LEU A 530 -6.21 -23.88 -35.78
C LEU A 530 -6.37 -22.69 -36.75
N PRO A 531 -7.39 -21.82 -36.54
CA PRO A 531 -7.46 -20.56 -37.26
C PRO A 531 -6.22 -19.73 -36.94
N ARG A 532 -5.76 -18.95 -37.93
CA ARG A 532 -4.62 -18.07 -37.72
C ARG A 532 -4.98 -17.02 -36.67
N PRO A 533 -4.19 -16.84 -35.60
CA PRO A 533 -4.54 -15.90 -34.54
C PRO A 533 -4.42 -14.45 -35.01
N ASP A 534 -5.30 -13.60 -34.49
CA ASP A 534 -5.26 -12.14 -34.59
C ASP A 534 -4.17 -11.54 -33.69
N VAL A 535 -3.86 -12.22 -32.58
CA VAL A 535 -2.79 -11.88 -31.64
C VAL A 535 -2.00 -13.11 -31.27
N LEU A 536 -0.68 -13.01 -31.31
CA LEU A 536 0.19 -14.03 -30.74
C LEU A 536 1.15 -13.39 -29.74
N SER A 537 0.98 -13.74 -28.47
CA SER A 537 1.96 -13.54 -27.40
C SER A 537 2.82 -14.80 -27.32
N ALA A 538 4.11 -14.66 -27.55
CA ALA A 538 5.07 -15.75 -27.61
C ALA A 538 6.22 -15.53 -26.62
N ALA A 539 6.99 -16.60 -26.39
CA ALA A 539 8.13 -16.61 -25.50
C ALA A 539 7.77 -16.07 -24.10
N VAL A 540 6.66 -16.56 -23.53
CA VAL A 540 6.16 -16.18 -22.19
C VAL A 540 5.83 -14.67 -22.13
N GLY A 541 5.17 -14.16 -23.16
CA GLY A 541 4.78 -12.74 -23.26
C GLY A 541 5.93 -11.76 -23.44
N THR A 542 7.09 -12.22 -23.92
CA THR A 542 8.21 -11.33 -24.28
C THR A 542 8.21 -10.95 -25.75
N GLU A 543 7.37 -11.58 -26.56
CA GLU A 543 7.19 -11.24 -27.96
C GLU A 543 5.69 -11.09 -28.25
N LEU A 544 5.29 -10.02 -28.93
CA LEU A 544 3.89 -9.75 -29.23
C LEU A 544 3.73 -9.45 -30.72
N TYR A 545 2.81 -10.15 -31.38
CA TYR A 545 2.59 -10.08 -32.82
C TYR A 545 1.12 -9.85 -33.15
N TYR A 546 0.85 -9.05 -34.18
CA TYR A 546 -0.49 -8.65 -34.59
C TYR A 546 -0.85 -9.03 -36.01
N GLY A 547 -2.12 -9.41 -36.17
CA GLY A 547 -2.81 -9.57 -37.43
C GLY A 547 -2.27 -10.71 -38.28
N ARG A 548 -2.84 -10.82 -39.49
CA ARG A 548 -2.54 -11.91 -40.42
C ARG A 548 -1.08 -11.95 -40.90
N ASP A 549 -0.33 -10.86 -40.79
CA ASP A 549 1.08 -10.84 -41.17
C ASP A 549 2.01 -11.12 -39.97
N LEU A 550 1.46 -11.31 -38.76
CA LEU A 550 2.21 -11.46 -37.51
C LEU A 550 3.24 -10.33 -37.35
N THR A 551 2.77 -9.09 -37.50
CA THR A 551 3.64 -7.92 -37.41
C THR A 551 4.08 -7.74 -35.96
N PRO A 552 5.39 -7.69 -35.66
CA PRO A 552 5.87 -7.53 -34.28
C PRO A 552 5.50 -6.15 -33.72
N ASP A 553 5.07 -6.12 -32.46
CA ASP A 553 4.86 -4.89 -31.71
C ASP A 553 6.22 -4.29 -31.30
N ARG A 554 6.63 -3.27 -32.05
CA ARG A 554 7.88 -2.55 -31.78
C ARG A 554 7.86 -1.73 -30.49
N SER A 555 6.69 -1.22 -30.09
CA SER A 555 6.58 -0.53 -28.80
C SER A 555 6.78 -1.51 -27.65
N TRP A 556 6.12 -2.68 -27.69
CA TRP A 556 6.31 -3.73 -26.69
C TRP A 556 7.77 -4.17 -26.59
N HIS A 557 8.42 -4.42 -27.74
CA HIS A 557 9.86 -4.76 -27.79
C HIS A 557 10.74 -3.70 -27.09
N GLN A 558 10.56 -2.42 -27.43
CA GLN A 558 11.31 -1.32 -26.80
C GLN A 558 11.04 -1.19 -25.30
N GLN A 559 9.79 -1.43 -24.90
CA GLN A 559 9.33 -1.30 -23.53
C GLN A 559 10.00 -2.33 -22.61
N ILE A 560 9.99 -3.60 -23.01
CA ILE A 560 10.54 -4.68 -22.19
C ILE A 560 12.07 -4.72 -22.18
N ALA A 561 12.72 -4.12 -23.19
CA ALA A 561 14.19 -4.02 -23.24
C ALA A 561 14.80 -3.17 -22.12
N HIS A 562 14.00 -2.30 -21.49
CA HIS A 562 14.46 -1.37 -20.48
C HIS A 562 15.05 -2.08 -19.24
N HIS A 563 16.31 -1.79 -18.93
CA HIS A 563 17.08 -2.41 -17.84
C HIS A 563 17.25 -3.94 -17.93
N TRP A 564 16.96 -4.55 -19.09
CA TRP A 564 17.26 -5.95 -19.32
C TRP A 564 18.77 -6.15 -19.49
N ASN A 565 19.37 -7.02 -18.68
CA ASN A 565 20.79 -7.38 -18.79
C ASN A 565 20.96 -8.90 -18.85
N ARG A 566 20.81 -9.43 -20.07
CA ARG A 566 20.93 -10.88 -20.35
C ARG A 566 22.27 -11.47 -19.86
N LYS A 567 23.37 -10.75 -20.04
CA LYS A 567 24.72 -11.23 -19.68
C LYS A 567 24.85 -11.43 -18.17
N LEU A 568 24.38 -10.46 -17.39
CA LEU A 568 24.45 -10.54 -15.94
C LEU A 568 23.52 -11.63 -15.37
N VAL A 569 22.38 -11.93 -16.03
CA VAL A 569 21.55 -13.09 -15.64
C VAL A 569 22.34 -14.39 -15.77
N HIS A 570 23.04 -14.60 -16.89
CA HIS A 570 23.91 -15.77 -17.06
C HIS A 570 25.01 -15.84 -16.00
N GLU A 571 25.68 -14.72 -15.72
CA GLU A 571 26.73 -14.64 -14.68
C GLU A 571 26.21 -15.04 -13.28
N VAL A 572 24.93 -14.81 -12.98
CA VAL A 572 24.32 -15.15 -11.68
C VAL A 572 23.80 -16.59 -11.64
N LEU A 573 23.26 -17.11 -12.74
CA LEU A 573 22.50 -18.36 -12.75
C LEU A 573 23.21 -19.57 -13.35
N ASP A 574 24.16 -19.39 -14.27
CA ASP A 574 24.75 -20.52 -15.00
C ASP A 574 25.52 -21.49 -14.09
N ASP A 575 26.07 -20.99 -12.97
CA ASP A 575 26.77 -21.80 -11.96
C ASP A 575 25.85 -22.27 -10.81
N MET A 576 24.55 -21.95 -10.87
CA MET A 576 23.61 -22.32 -9.82
C MET A 576 23.23 -23.80 -9.94
N PRO A 577 23.30 -24.59 -8.84
CA PRO A 577 23.07 -26.02 -8.91
C PRO A 577 21.64 -26.35 -9.33
N GLY A 578 21.49 -27.40 -10.14
CA GLY A 578 20.18 -27.86 -10.62
C GLY A 578 19.58 -27.03 -11.77
N LEU A 579 20.27 -26.01 -12.30
CA LEU A 579 19.87 -25.30 -13.52
C LEU A 579 20.66 -25.80 -14.73
N PHE A 580 19.94 -26.15 -15.81
CA PHE A 580 20.52 -26.59 -17.07
C PHE A 580 19.96 -25.76 -18.21
N LEU A 581 20.82 -24.97 -18.86
CA LEU A 581 20.38 -24.11 -19.97
C LEU A 581 19.72 -24.94 -21.09
N GLN A 582 18.54 -24.49 -21.55
CA GLN A 582 17.83 -25.13 -22.67
C GLN A 582 18.52 -24.84 -24.01
N LYS A 583 18.08 -25.54 -25.07
CA LYS A 583 18.69 -25.43 -26.41
C LYS A 583 18.49 -24.02 -26.99
N ASP A 584 19.32 -23.65 -27.96
CA ASP A 584 19.27 -22.32 -28.60
C ASP A 584 17.89 -21.93 -29.13
N LYS A 585 17.10 -22.90 -29.60
CA LYS A 585 15.72 -22.66 -30.09
C LYS A 585 14.75 -22.18 -29.01
N ASP A 586 15.04 -22.48 -27.74
CA ASP A 586 14.21 -22.14 -26.59
C ASP A 586 14.66 -20.80 -25.95
N GLN A 587 15.74 -20.21 -26.45
CA GLN A 587 16.31 -18.93 -26.03
C GLN A 587 15.87 -17.80 -26.98
N THR A 588 15.46 -16.66 -26.45
CA THR A 588 15.13 -15.46 -27.25
C THR A 588 15.90 -14.24 -26.74
N GLU A 589 15.75 -13.07 -27.36
CA GLU A 589 16.40 -11.84 -26.89
C GLU A 589 16.06 -11.54 -25.41
N PHE A 590 14.79 -11.74 -25.05
CA PHE A 590 14.21 -11.40 -23.74
C PHE A 590 13.78 -12.62 -22.92
N LYS A 591 14.15 -13.84 -23.30
CA LYS A 591 13.90 -15.04 -22.51
C LYS A 591 15.17 -15.86 -22.35
N ILE A 592 15.54 -16.16 -21.12
CA ILE A 592 16.53 -17.18 -20.79
C ILE A 592 15.83 -18.36 -20.16
N SER A 593 15.92 -19.53 -20.77
CA SER A 593 15.20 -20.71 -20.31
C SER A 593 16.13 -21.79 -19.76
N TYR A 594 15.84 -22.29 -18.57
CA TYR A 594 16.54 -23.40 -17.92
C TYR A 594 15.59 -24.57 -17.69
N ARG A 595 16.08 -25.79 -17.92
CA ARG A 595 15.49 -27.01 -17.35
C ARG A 595 16.01 -27.17 -15.92
N ILE A 596 15.13 -27.55 -15.01
CA ILE A 596 15.48 -27.69 -13.59
C ILE A 596 15.60 -29.15 -13.17
N ASP A 597 16.49 -29.41 -12.23
CA ASP A 597 16.50 -30.64 -11.44
C ASP A 597 15.84 -30.37 -10.08
N PRO A 598 14.62 -30.88 -9.83
CA PRO A 598 13.86 -30.57 -8.64
C PRO A 598 14.50 -31.11 -7.35
N GLU A 599 15.45 -32.03 -7.43
CA GLU A 599 16.13 -32.59 -6.24
C GLU A 599 17.24 -31.66 -5.72
N VAL A 600 17.79 -30.81 -6.57
CA VAL A 600 19.01 -30.04 -6.27
C VAL A 600 18.81 -28.52 -6.42
N ILE A 601 17.83 -28.09 -7.22
CA ILE A 601 17.59 -26.67 -7.48
C ILE A 601 17.28 -25.90 -6.17
N PRO A 602 17.87 -24.70 -5.98
CA PRO A 602 17.43 -23.79 -4.94
C PRO A 602 15.94 -23.45 -5.06
N SER A 603 15.31 -23.08 -3.96
CA SER A 603 13.94 -22.55 -4.02
C SER A 603 13.87 -21.31 -4.92
N VAL A 604 12.73 -21.10 -5.59
CA VAL A 604 12.51 -19.92 -6.46
C VAL A 604 12.76 -18.61 -5.70
N ASP A 605 12.45 -18.55 -4.40
CA ASP A 605 12.75 -17.40 -3.55
C ASP A 605 14.26 -17.13 -3.42
N GLN A 606 15.09 -18.18 -3.33
CA GLN A 606 16.55 -18.05 -3.33
C GLN A 606 17.09 -17.58 -4.68
N ILE A 607 16.51 -18.05 -5.78
CA ILE A 607 16.88 -17.61 -7.14
C ILE A 607 16.55 -16.13 -7.31
N ARG A 608 15.32 -15.73 -6.99
CA ARG A 608 14.88 -14.32 -7.02
C ARG A 608 15.75 -13.44 -6.14
N ARG A 609 16.11 -13.92 -4.96
CA ARG A 609 17.02 -13.22 -4.05
C ARG A 609 18.39 -12.99 -4.70
N ALA A 610 19.01 -14.02 -5.27
CA ALA A 610 20.32 -13.88 -5.93
C ALA A 610 20.28 -12.86 -7.09
N LEU A 611 19.22 -12.90 -7.89
CA LEU A 611 19.00 -11.93 -8.98
C LEU A 611 18.84 -10.50 -8.43
N ARG A 612 18.04 -10.30 -7.39
CA ARG A 612 17.82 -8.98 -6.75
C ARG A 612 19.10 -8.43 -6.12
N GLU A 613 19.87 -9.25 -5.41
CA GLU A 613 21.15 -8.87 -4.80
C GLU A 613 22.21 -8.51 -5.85
N ALA A 614 22.12 -9.08 -7.06
CA ALA A 614 22.92 -8.69 -8.21
C ALA A 614 22.43 -7.40 -8.92
N GLY A 615 21.35 -6.77 -8.43
CA GLY A 615 20.77 -5.56 -9.01
C GLY A 615 19.97 -5.81 -10.30
N LEU A 616 19.67 -7.05 -10.64
CA LEU A 616 18.85 -7.40 -11.81
C LEU A 616 17.37 -7.04 -11.56
N ARG A 617 16.71 -6.57 -12.62
CA ARG A 617 15.26 -6.34 -12.65
C ARG A 617 14.62 -7.32 -13.61
N VAL A 618 14.23 -8.48 -13.09
CA VAL A 618 13.79 -9.63 -13.90
C VAL A 618 12.69 -10.41 -13.21
N ASN A 619 11.83 -11.06 -13.99
CA ASN A 619 10.87 -12.04 -13.50
C ASN A 619 11.45 -13.45 -13.65
N ALA A 620 11.19 -14.29 -12.64
CA ALA A 620 11.50 -15.71 -12.65
C ALA A 620 10.19 -16.51 -12.64
N ILE A 621 9.91 -17.19 -13.75
CA ILE A 621 8.66 -17.91 -14.04
C ILE A 621 8.95 -19.41 -14.01
N LEU A 622 8.20 -20.14 -13.18
CA LEU A 622 8.28 -21.60 -13.08
C LEU A 622 7.11 -22.21 -13.86
N SER A 623 7.39 -23.16 -14.73
CA SER A 623 6.39 -23.87 -15.53
C SER A 623 6.54 -25.39 -15.40
N LEU A 624 5.40 -26.07 -15.22
CA LEU A 624 5.27 -27.54 -15.17
C LEU A 624 6.22 -28.23 -14.17
N GLY A 625 6.60 -27.54 -13.10
CA GLY A 625 7.61 -27.98 -12.13
C GLY A 625 8.98 -28.39 -12.74
N SER A 626 9.28 -28.02 -13.98
CA SER A 626 10.41 -28.57 -14.76
C SER A 626 11.22 -27.50 -15.50
N PHE A 627 10.66 -26.31 -15.69
CA PHE A 627 11.29 -25.23 -16.44
C PHE A 627 11.28 -23.92 -15.66
N LEU A 628 12.38 -23.17 -15.77
CA LEU A 628 12.54 -21.85 -15.19
C LEU A 628 12.90 -20.87 -16.31
N ASP A 629 12.02 -19.91 -16.55
CA ASP A 629 12.25 -18.82 -17.50
C ASP A 629 12.57 -17.53 -16.76
N ILE A 630 13.64 -16.85 -17.19
CA ILE A 630 14.01 -15.52 -16.75
C ILE A 630 13.72 -14.53 -17.87
N ILE A 631 12.88 -13.54 -17.56
CA ILE A 631 12.43 -12.52 -18.52
C ILE A 631 12.60 -11.11 -17.92
N PRO A 632 12.59 -10.04 -18.74
CA PRO A 632 12.57 -8.68 -18.24
C PRO A 632 11.41 -8.43 -17.28
N ILE A 633 11.64 -7.53 -16.32
CA ILE A 633 10.64 -7.20 -15.31
C ILE A 633 9.34 -6.58 -15.88
N ARG A 634 9.44 -5.96 -17.05
CA ARG A 634 8.32 -5.37 -17.79
C ARG A 634 7.68 -6.31 -18.81
N GLY A 635 8.21 -7.54 -18.95
CA GLY A 635 7.66 -8.58 -19.81
C GLY A 635 6.80 -9.59 -19.04
N GLY A 636 6.13 -10.48 -19.77
CA GLY A 636 5.30 -11.53 -19.20
C GLY A 636 3.89 -11.54 -19.80
N SER A 637 3.22 -12.69 -19.72
CA SER A 637 1.82 -12.88 -20.16
C SER A 637 0.90 -11.78 -19.60
N GLU A 638 0.96 -11.57 -18.29
CA GLU A 638 0.22 -10.54 -17.55
C GLU A 638 0.34 -9.13 -18.18
N LEU A 639 1.57 -8.68 -18.40
CA LEU A 639 1.84 -7.31 -18.86
C LEU A 639 1.57 -7.16 -20.35
N SER A 640 1.85 -8.21 -21.14
CA SER A 640 1.59 -8.22 -22.58
C SER A 640 0.08 -8.14 -22.89
N LEU A 641 -0.75 -8.84 -22.11
CA LEU A 641 -2.20 -8.82 -22.24
C LEU A 641 -2.78 -7.44 -21.89
N ARG A 642 -2.29 -6.82 -20.81
CA ARG A 642 -2.72 -5.48 -20.42
C ARG A 642 -2.23 -4.41 -21.39
N HIS A 643 -1.03 -4.57 -21.95
CA HIS A 643 -0.55 -3.72 -23.03
C HIS A 643 -1.46 -3.83 -24.26
N LEU A 644 -1.88 -5.04 -24.62
CA LEU A 644 -2.86 -5.28 -25.68
C LEU A 644 -4.18 -4.57 -25.38
N ALA A 645 -4.76 -4.82 -24.21
CA ALA A 645 -6.02 -4.23 -23.78
C ALA A 645 -5.96 -2.70 -23.81
N TYR A 646 -4.87 -2.14 -23.25
CA TYR A 646 -4.62 -0.70 -23.26
C TYR A 646 -4.44 -0.15 -24.67
N ARG A 647 -3.73 -0.84 -25.57
CA ARG A 647 -3.49 -0.37 -26.95
C ARG A 647 -4.76 -0.39 -27.79
N TRP A 648 -5.56 -1.44 -27.65
CA TRP A 648 -6.77 -1.65 -28.45
C TRP A 648 -8.02 -1.04 -27.85
N GLY A 649 -7.96 -0.62 -26.58
CA GLY A 649 -9.12 -0.10 -25.86
C GLY A 649 -10.14 -1.16 -25.54
N PHE A 650 -9.70 -2.41 -25.33
CA PHE A 650 -10.56 -3.44 -24.78
C PHE A 650 -10.71 -3.24 -23.29
N GLU A 651 -11.96 -3.30 -22.83
CA GLU A 651 -12.24 -3.53 -21.43
C GLU A 651 -11.85 -5.00 -21.11
N PRO A 652 -11.09 -5.28 -20.05
CA PRO A 652 -10.60 -6.63 -19.77
C PRO A 652 -11.72 -7.68 -19.64
N GLU A 653 -12.93 -7.29 -19.26
CA GLU A 653 -14.09 -8.18 -19.21
C GLU A 653 -14.56 -8.70 -20.58
N HIS A 654 -14.09 -8.10 -21.68
CA HIS A 654 -14.28 -8.61 -23.04
C HIS A 654 -13.13 -9.52 -23.50
N MET A 655 -12.31 -10.00 -22.56
CA MET A 655 -11.20 -10.92 -22.82
C MET A 655 -11.42 -12.20 -22.03
N LEU A 656 -11.71 -13.29 -22.73
CA LEU A 656 -11.70 -14.63 -22.15
C LEU A 656 -10.29 -15.20 -22.29
N VAL A 657 -9.73 -15.67 -21.18
CA VAL A 657 -8.34 -16.16 -21.11
C VAL A 657 -8.32 -17.58 -20.56
N ALA A 658 -7.68 -18.50 -21.26
CA ALA A 658 -7.60 -19.90 -20.86
C ALA A 658 -6.16 -20.39 -20.73
N GLY A 659 -5.88 -21.12 -19.65
CA GLY A 659 -4.56 -21.68 -19.39
C GLY A 659 -4.59 -22.89 -18.46
N ASP A 660 -3.46 -23.58 -18.35
CA ASP A 660 -3.32 -24.81 -17.57
C ASP A 660 -2.17 -24.73 -16.56
N CYS A 661 -1.19 -23.85 -16.72
CA CYS A 661 0.00 -23.89 -15.87
C CYS A 661 0.56 -22.53 -15.45
N GLY A 662 1.65 -22.54 -14.68
CA GLY A 662 2.14 -21.38 -13.92
C GLY A 662 2.50 -20.13 -14.75
N ASN A 663 2.91 -20.26 -16.02
CA ASN A 663 3.13 -19.13 -16.93
C ASN A 663 1.83 -18.40 -17.32
N ASP A 664 0.69 -19.08 -17.20
CA ASP A 664 -0.63 -18.54 -17.55
C ASP A 664 -1.25 -17.76 -16.40
N GLU A 665 -0.72 -17.94 -15.18
CA GLU A 665 -1.21 -17.30 -13.96
C GLU A 665 -1.41 -15.79 -14.12
N GLY A 666 -0.50 -15.15 -14.87
CA GLY A 666 -0.53 -13.73 -15.14
C GLY A 666 -1.74 -13.28 -15.94
N MET A 667 -2.06 -13.97 -17.05
CA MET A 667 -3.20 -13.63 -17.90
C MET A 667 -4.54 -13.93 -17.24
N LEU A 668 -4.60 -14.97 -16.38
CA LEU A 668 -5.82 -15.42 -15.70
C LEU A 668 -6.33 -14.48 -14.60
N LYS A 669 -5.52 -13.51 -14.15
CA LYS A 669 -5.88 -12.59 -13.06
C LYS A 669 -6.41 -11.26 -13.57
N GLY A 670 -7.10 -10.55 -12.68
CA GLY A 670 -7.58 -9.20 -12.92
C GLY A 670 -9.06 -9.16 -13.21
N ALA A 671 -9.46 -8.33 -14.15
CA ALA A 671 -10.84 -8.16 -14.61
C ALA A 671 -11.18 -9.02 -15.84
N THR A 672 -10.21 -9.78 -16.37
CA THR A 672 -10.41 -10.78 -17.43
C THR A 672 -11.32 -11.92 -16.99
N LEU A 673 -11.86 -12.66 -17.95
CA LEU A 673 -12.68 -13.85 -17.70
C LEU A 673 -11.80 -15.09 -17.81
N GLY A 674 -11.25 -15.50 -16.66
CA GLY A 674 -10.28 -16.59 -16.58
C GLY A 674 -10.92 -17.97 -16.63
N VAL A 675 -10.29 -18.89 -17.35
CA VAL A 675 -10.64 -20.31 -17.45
C VAL A 675 -9.39 -21.14 -17.16
N VAL A 676 -9.44 -21.92 -16.07
CA VAL A 676 -8.44 -22.93 -15.76
C VAL A 676 -8.99 -24.28 -16.21
N VAL A 677 -8.37 -24.89 -17.23
CA VAL A 677 -8.84 -26.18 -17.78
C VAL A 677 -8.61 -27.32 -16.79
N GLY A 678 -9.43 -28.37 -16.82
CA GLY A 678 -9.46 -29.40 -15.75
C GLY A 678 -8.17 -30.21 -15.58
N ASN A 679 -7.28 -30.24 -16.58
CA ASN A 679 -5.95 -30.85 -16.52
C ASN A 679 -4.83 -29.89 -16.07
N TYR A 680 -5.18 -28.79 -15.41
CA TYR A 680 -4.24 -27.77 -14.94
C TYR A 680 -3.21 -28.33 -13.94
N SER A 681 -2.08 -27.63 -13.86
CA SER A 681 -0.98 -27.94 -12.97
C SER A 681 -1.24 -27.37 -11.54
N PRO A 682 -0.76 -28.03 -10.47
CA PRO A 682 -1.06 -27.62 -9.08
C PRO A 682 -0.71 -26.16 -8.74
N GLU A 683 0.19 -25.54 -9.49
CA GLU A 683 0.57 -24.13 -9.38
C GLU A 683 -0.63 -23.18 -9.49
N LEU A 684 -1.65 -23.51 -10.28
CA LEU A 684 -2.83 -22.66 -10.46
C LEU A 684 -3.89 -22.81 -9.37
N GLU A 685 -3.77 -23.79 -8.45
CA GLU A 685 -4.79 -24.06 -7.43
C GLU A 685 -5.10 -22.84 -6.54
N LYS A 686 -4.10 -21.99 -6.31
CA LYS A 686 -4.25 -20.73 -5.57
C LYS A 686 -5.23 -19.73 -6.20
N LEU A 687 -5.58 -19.91 -7.49
CA LEU A 687 -6.50 -19.04 -8.22
C LEU A 687 -7.98 -19.37 -7.99
N ARG A 688 -8.33 -20.56 -7.47
CA ARG A 688 -9.73 -21.05 -7.33
C ARG A 688 -10.69 -20.13 -6.59
N ARG A 689 -10.17 -19.24 -5.75
CA ARG A 689 -10.98 -18.31 -4.92
C ARG A 689 -10.90 -16.85 -5.39
N LEU A 690 -10.18 -16.59 -6.48
CA LEU A 690 -10.14 -15.27 -7.06
C LEU A 690 -11.41 -15.02 -7.86
N PRO A 691 -11.91 -13.77 -7.88
CA PRO A 691 -13.10 -13.43 -8.66
C PRO A 691 -12.84 -13.65 -10.16
N ARG A 692 -13.89 -13.98 -10.92
CA ARG A 692 -13.86 -14.11 -12.39
C ARG A 692 -12.93 -15.18 -12.95
N ILE A 693 -12.54 -16.16 -12.13
CA ILE A 693 -11.79 -17.33 -12.58
C ILE A 693 -12.67 -18.57 -12.42
N TYR A 694 -12.88 -19.26 -13.53
CA TYR A 694 -13.65 -20.50 -13.61
C TYR A 694 -12.69 -21.68 -13.72
N PHE A 695 -12.90 -22.70 -12.88
CA PHE A 695 -12.16 -23.97 -12.96
C PHE A 695 -13.05 -24.97 -13.65
N ALA A 696 -12.71 -25.32 -14.89
CA ALA A 696 -13.50 -26.22 -15.70
C ALA A 696 -13.35 -27.68 -15.23
N GLU A 697 -14.41 -28.47 -15.41
CA GLU A 697 -14.32 -29.93 -15.26
C GLU A 697 -13.70 -30.56 -16.51
N GLY A 698 -13.97 -29.99 -17.68
CA GLY A 698 -13.41 -30.41 -18.96
C GLY A 698 -11.90 -30.17 -19.05
N HIS A 699 -11.19 -31.16 -19.61
CA HIS A 699 -9.75 -31.07 -19.86
C HIS A 699 -9.49 -30.49 -21.26
N HIS A 700 -8.32 -29.88 -21.44
CA HIS A 700 -7.85 -29.39 -22.74
C HIS A 700 -8.90 -28.46 -23.38
N ALA A 701 -9.07 -28.53 -24.71
CA ALA A 701 -10.03 -27.71 -25.45
C ALA A 701 -11.47 -27.84 -24.92
N ARG A 702 -11.84 -28.96 -24.29
CA ARG A 702 -13.16 -29.12 -23.65
C ARG A 702 -13.36 -28.12 -22.52
N GLY A 703 -12.33 -27.89 -21.70
CA GLY A 703 -12.38 -26.90 -20.62
C GLY A 703 -12.51 -25.47 -21.14
N VAL A 704 -11.88 -25.16 -22.28
CA VAL A 704 -12.02 -23.86 -22.94
C VAL A 704 -13.46 -23.64 -23.42
N LEU A 705 -14.05 -24.65 -24.07
CA LEU A 705 -15.45 -24.63 -24.52
C LEU A 705 -16.42 -24.45 -23.34
N GLU A 706 -16.20 -25.17 -22.25
CA GLU A 706 -16.99 -25.06 -21.02
C GLU A 706 -16.91 -23.64 -20.43
N GLY A 707 -15.72 -23.03 -20.43
CA GLY A 707 -15.55 -21.64 -19.99
C GLY A 707 -16.28 -20.63 -20.89
N ILE A 708 -16.23 -20.81 -22.21
CA ILE A 708 -16.97 -19.98 -23.18
C ILE A 708 -18.48 -20.04 -22.89
N GLU A 709 -19.01 -21.22 -22.61
CA GLU A 709 -20.42 -21.42 -22.24
C GLU A 709 -20.75 -20.81 -20.88
N TYR A 710 -19.94 -21.06 -19.85
CA TYR A 710 -20.12 -20.54 -18.50
C TYR A 710 -20.26 -19.02 -18.49
N TYR A 711 -19.39 -18.32 -19.22
CA TYR A 711 -19.42 -16.87 -19.36
C TYR A 711 -20.40 -16.37 -20.43
N ASP A 712 -21.13 -17.24 -21.15
CA ASP A 712 -21.98 -16.85 -22.29
C ASP A 712 -21.24 -15.90 -23.25
N PHE A 713 -19.94 -16.18 -23.47
CA PHE A 713 -18.98 -15.20 -23.95
C PHE A 713 -19.24 -14.78 -25.40
N LEU A 714 -19.77 -15.69 -26.22
CA LEU A 714 -20.08 -15.42 -27.63
C LEU A 714 -21.37 -14.61 -27.81
N ASN A 715 -22.27 -14.59 -26.82
CA ASN A 715 -23.53 -13.84 -26.92
C ASN A 715 -23.48 -12.60 -26.01
N HIS A 716 -23.74 -12.78 -24.72
CA HIS A 716 -24.06 -11.68 -23.80
C HIS A 716 -22.97 -11.31 -22.80
N ILE A 717 -21.86 -12.06 -22.71
CA ILE A 717 -20.80 -11.89 -21.70
C ILE A 717 -21.36 -11.73 -20.27
N ARG A 718 -21.48 -12.84 -19.57
CA ARG A 718 -21.88 -12.88 -18.15
C ARG A 718 -20.65 -12.78 -17.28
N ILE A 719 -20.58 -11.72 -16.49
CA ILE A 719 -19.56 -11.56 -15.46
C ILE A 719 -20.12 -12.15 -14.16
N PRO A 720 -19.59 -13.27 -13.64
CA PRO A 720 -19.98 -13.76 -12.33
C PRO A 720 -19.65 -12.68 -11.30
N ASN A 721 -20.63 -12.25 -10.51
CA ASN A 721 -20.50 -11.17 -9.53
C ASN A 721 -19.15 -11.24 -8.77
N ASP A 722 -18.52 -10.08 -8.51
CA ASP A 722 -17.32 -9.92 -7.66
C ASP A 722 -17.54 -10.32 -6.16
N ARG A 723 -18.58 -11.13 -5.86
CA ARG A 723 -18.87 -11.69 -4.55
C ARG A 723 -18.00 -12.91 -4.34
N VAL A 724 -16.86 -12.73 -3.68
CA VAL A 724 -16.17 -13.86 -3.04
C VAL A 724 -17.11 -14.49 -2.02
N GLU A 725 -17.47 -15.76 -2.22
CA GLU A 725 -18.11 -16.59 -1.20
C GLU A 725 -17.17 -16.65 0.00
N ALA A 726 -17.47 -15.83 1.01
CA ALA A 726 -16.86 -15.97 2.32
C ALA A 726 -17.52 -17.18 3.00
N ASP A 727 -16.94 -18.35 2.79
CA ASP A 727 -16.98 -19.54 3.64
C ASP A 727 -18.27 -19.70 4.47
N SER A 728 -19.30 -20.33 3.88
CA SER A 728 -20.45 -20.86 4.60
C SER A 728 -20.15 -22.24 5.20
N SER A 729 -18.94 -22.45 5.74
CA SER A 729 -18.58 -23.68 6.45
C SER A 729 -17.84 -23.39 7.76
N LYS A 730 -18.60 -22.84 8.72
CA LYS A 730 -18.54 -23.09 10.18
C LYS A 730 -19.31 -21.99 10.91
N GLU A 731 -20.62 -22.17 11.02
CA GLU A 731 -21.33 -21.66 12.19
C GLU A 731 -20.80 -22.44 13.40
N ASP A 732 -19.86 -21.84 14.13
CA ASP A 732 -19.58 -22.25 15.51
C ASP A 732 -20.83 -21.94 16.33
N THR A 733 -21.74 -22.92 16.39
CA THR A 733 -22.72 -23.01 17.46
C THR A 733 -21.97 -23.19 18.78
N ASN A 734 -21.76 -22.10 19.52
CA ASN A 734 -21.42 -22.20 20.93
C ASN A 734 -22.73 -22.24 21.73
N PRO A 735 -23.06 -23.35 22.42
CA PRO A 735 -24.25 -23.45 23.24
C PRO A 735 -23.91 -22.97 24.65
N THR A 736 -24.30 -21.75 25.03
CA THR A 736 -24.49 -21.33 26.44
C THR A 736 -24.94 -19.87 26.52
N ASP A 737 -26.24 -19.65 26.68
CA ASP A 737 -26.79 -18.75 27.71
C ASP A 737 -28.33 -18.74 27.63
N GLN A 738 -28.93 -19.83 28.09
CA GLN A 738 -30.25 -19.76 28.72
C GLN A 738 -30.03 -19.50 30.20
N ASN A 739 -30.04 -18.23 30.60
CA ASN A 739 -30.40 -17.79 31.96
C ASN A 739 -30.52 -16.27 32.02
N GLN A 740 -31.70 -15.75 31.65
CA GLN A 740 -32.19 -14.49 32.22
C GLN A 740 -33.25 -14.83 33.28
N PRO A 741 -33.13 -14.34 34.52
CA PRO A 741 -34.20 -14.45 35.50
C PRO A 741 -35.29 -13.42 35.19
N GLN A 742 -36.51 -13.92 35.05
CA GLN A 742 -37.74 -13.14 35.08
C GLN A 742 -37.82 -12.34 36.39
N ILE A 743 -37.96 -11.02 36.30
CA ILE A 743 -38.59 -10.21 37.34
C ILE A 743 -39.71 -9.41 36.70
N ALA A 744 -40.90 -9.66 37.24
CA ALA A 744 -42.20 -9.17 36.83
C ALA A 744 -42.34 -7.65 36.88
N ASN A 745 -43.12 -7.11 35.96
CA ASN A 745 -43.81 -5.83 36.12
C ASN A 745 -45.26 -6.01 35.66
N ASP A 746 -46.14 -6.30 36.61
CA ASP A 746 -47.57 -6.06 36.50
C ASP A 746 -47.87 -4.70 37.15
N ALA A 747 -48.31 -3.74 36.34
CA ALA A 747 -49.28 -2.71 36.75
C ALA A 747 -49.82 -1.96 35.51
N ALA A 748 -50.79 -2.60 34.87
CA ALA A 748 -52.08 -2.08 34.41
C ALA A 748 -52.22 -0.61 33.91
N ALA A 749 -52.71 -0.56 32.66
CA ALA A 749 -53.90 0.16 32.19
C ALA A 749 -53.81 1.67 31.91
N GLN A 750 -53.99 2.02 30.62
CA GLN A 750 -55.15 2.82 30.18
C GLN A 750 -55.36 2.83 28.64
N SER A 751 -56.61 2.55 28.26
CA SER A 751 -57.37 2.88 27.03
C SER A 751 -56.85 2.39 25.66
N ALA A 752 -57.44 1.34 25.08
CA ALA A 752 -58.72 1.31 24.32
C ALA A 752 -58.57 1.98 22.93
N SER A 753 -58.79 1.31 21.80
CA SER A 753 -59.76 0.24 21.45
C SER A 753 -59.28 -0.57 20.26
#